data_AF-A0A8H3F9S1-F1
#
_entry.id   AF-A0A8H3F9S1-F1
#
_cell.length_a   1.000
_cell.length_b   1.000
_cell.length_c   1.000
_cell.angle_alpha   90.00
_cell.angle_beta   90.00
_cell.angle_gamma   90.00
#
_symmetry.space_group_name_H-M   'P 1'
#
loop_
_entity.id
_entity.type
_entity.pdbx_description
1 polymer ?
#
loop_
_entity_poly.entity_id
_entity_poly.type
_entity_poly.pdbx_seq_one_letter_code
_entity_poly.pdbx_strand_id
1 'polypeptide(L)'
;MTLDNADASLRDSSGRTVLYRAAQDGHEDAVRACLDSPAGIQGLLNLAETVNGWTPLFVACINGNLSIVKLLLEAGAEQRICDLAGWTEKEHAVFRGHMKVAELLAAHGAGGHRSPASSAVLRMGMVRPGESLKCALQSQTRTASPLEPSGITPNGFGMQRNSSQIFVTLGPSNTRSNLKPVELTNGLFDHSINDSHKTRFGVIIKAGGAKSTAVHCIELPMLRNMINKPLQFFTEDPDNVNLVFEIFRNSSSSDKGIQVIGTAVALLKSLQRVLAPNRESLIRDYTIPILENGPMTYIGSVTFSILIVTPFQPPYPPPRPSSGFWKDDSTQIVGHRGSGANSTARKTLQIGENTVQSFLTATSLGASCVEFDVQLTKDCLPVIFHDFLVMETGGDVPLHTLTIDQFMHLSRSQAPRSDLLSSAEVRYLEKNKVNGGLRPKPRSHSVNTYDDYRSQDLVERMRYTEEGMHNNIKGNLRGHSIQEPSSTLEQLLTELPEFIAFNLEIKHPMLWEAEDRGMELCAMEINFFVDTILTTIFQLCGHRNITLSSFSPEICILLGCKQQTFPILFINKAGSVPAGDVRASSLQGAIEFAKAWNLAGIVMLSDPFVMCPRLLTYAKDSGLVVGSYGNLNDEPECALIQAEAGLDAIMTNKVRLISETLAKAKR
;
A
#
# COMPACT_ATOMS: atom_id res chain seq x y z
N MET A 1 -0.72 0.96 44.32
CA MET A 1 -1.68 1.96 44.81
C MET A 1 -3.06 1.47 44.41
N THR A 2 -3.94 1.22 45.37
CA THR A 2 -5.35 0.94 45.12
C THR A 2 -6.05 2.26 44.81
N LEU A 3 -6.68 2.38 43.64
CA LEU A 3 -7.51 3.53 43.26
C LEU A 3 -8.79 3.50 44.10
N ASP A 4 -8.99 4.51 44.96
CA ASP A 4 -10.24 4.68 45.70
C ASP A 4 -11.36 5.20 44.78
N ASN A 5 -12.63 4.99 45.18
CA ASN A 5 -13.82 5.26 44.36
C ASN A 5 -13.94 6.74 43.90
N ALA A 6 -13.45 7.68 44.73
CA ALA A 6 -13.40 9.10 44.39
C ALA A 6 -12.39 9.41 43.26
N ASP A 7 -11.27 8.69 43.19
CA ASP A 7 -10.18 8.96 42.25
C ASP A 7 -10.47 8.39 40.85
N ALA A 8 -11.12 7.23 40.77
CA ALA A 8 -11.47 6.59 39.49
C ALA A 8 -12.51 7.39 38.68
N SER A 9 -13.37 8.15 39.35
CA SER A 9 -14.40 9.00 38.73
C SER A 9 -13.91 10.40 38.34
N LEU A 10 -12.67 10.76 38.69
CA LEU A 10 -12.07 12.04 38.33
C LEU A 10 -11.98 12.18 36.81
N ARG A 11 -12.26 13.40 36.36
CA ARG A 11 -12.19 13.78 34.95
C ARG A 11 -11.23 14.94 34.77
N ASP A 12 -10.44 14.89 33.72
CA ASP A 12 -9.69 16.07 33.31
C ASP A 12 -10.58 17.11 32.61
N SER A 13 -10.01 18.25 32.23
CA SER A 13 -10.72 19.37 31.60
C SER A 13 -11.40 19.03 30.26
N SER A 14 -11.07 17.89 29.65
CA SER A 14 -11.73 17.37 28.44
C SER A 14 -12.78 16.30 28.76
N GLY A 15 -13.08 16.06 30.04
CA GLY A 15 -14.04 15.06 30.48
C GLY A 15 -13.54 13.62 30.44
N ARG A 16 -12.23 13.40 30.23
CA ARG A 16 -11.61 12.07 30.14
C ARG A 16 -11.41 11.48 31.52
N THR A 17 -11.85 10.24 31.71
CA THR A 17 -11.68 9.46 32.94
C THR A 17 -10.31 8.79 32.99
N VAL A 18 -9.94 8.24 34.17
CA VAL A 18 -8.73 7.41 34.33
C VAL A 18 -8.75 6.20 33.38
N LEU A 19 -9.90 5.53 33.27
CA LEU A 19 -10.08 4.39 32.36
C LEU A 19 -9.90 4.81 30.89
N TYR A 20 -10.43 5.98 30.49
CA TYR A 20 -10.22 6.51 29.15
C TYR A 20 -8.73 6.72 28.86
N ARG A 21 -7.98 7.32 29.78
CA ARG A 21 -6.54 7.57 29.62
C ARG A 21 -5.73 6.29 29.56
N ALA A 22 -6.02 5.33 30.43
CA ALA A 22 -5.38 4.01 30.39
C ALA A 22 -5.62 3.30 29.05
N ALA A 23 -6.85 3.36 28.53
CA ALA A 23 -7.20 2.79 27.22
C ALA A 23 -6.52 3.54 26.06
N GLN A 24 -6.46 4.87 26.13
CA GLN A 24 -5.79 5.74 25.16
C GLN A 24 -4.29 5.45 25.09
N ASP A 25 -3.63 5.32 26.23
CA ASP A 25 -2.17 5.13 26.30
C ASP A 25 -1.76 3.67 26.07
N GLY A 26 -2.72 2.75 25.93
CA GLY A 26 -2.44 1.34 25.68
C GLY A 26 -1.96 0.58 26.91
N HIS A 27 -2.16 1.11 28.12
CA HIS A 27 -1.71 0.50 29.37
C HIS A 27 -2.69 -0.59 29.84
N GLU A 28 -2.53 -1.80 29.29
CA GLU A 28 -3.40 -2.95 29.57
C GLU A 28 -3.53 -3.25 31.07
N ASP A 29 -2.43 -3.23 31.82
CA ASP A 29 -2.45 -3.50 33.26
C ASP A 29 -3.20 -2.42 34.05
N ALA A 30 -3.12 -1.16 33.61
CA ALA A 30 -3.88 -0.06 34.22
C ALA A 30 -5.37 -0.21 33.92
N VAL A 31 -5.74 -0.64 32.71
CA VAL A 31 -7.13 -0.96 32.36
C VAL A 31 -7.65 -2.10 33.24
N ARG A 32 -6.90 -3.20 33.37
CA ARG A 32 -7.29 -4.34 34.23
C ARG A 32 -7.45 -3.92 35.69
N ALA A 33 -6.49 -3.17 36.24
CA ALA A 33 -6.58 -2.66 37.60
C ALA A 33 -7.78 -1.72 37.82
N CYS A 34 -8.17 -0.94 36.80
CA CYS A 34 -9.41 -0.17 36.85
C CYS A 34 -10.62 -1.11 36.91
N LEU A 35 -10.73 -2.07 35.99
CA LEU A 35 -11.88 -2.98 35.89
C LEU A 35 -12.06 -3.87 37.13
N ASP A 36 -10.97 -4.30 37.77
CA ASP A 36 -10.99 -5.13 38.98
C ASP A 36 -11.28 -4.35 40.27
N SER A 37 -11.35 -3.01 40.20
CA SER A 37 -11.58 -2.18 41.38
C SER A 37 -13.00 -2.38 41.93
N PRO A 38 -13.17 -2.58 43.25
CA PRO A 38 -14.49 -2.72 43.90
C PRO A 38 -15.37 -1.46 43.83
N ALA A 39 -14.84 -0.36 43.27
CA ALA A 39 -15.46 0.96 43.14
C ALA A 39 -16.70 1.04 42.22
N GLY A 40 -17.07 0.00 41.47
CA GLY A 40 -18.26 0.06 40.60
C GLY A 40 -18.00 0.88 39.32
N ILE A 41 -16.99 0.46 38.55
CA ILE A 41 -16.58 1.10 37.28
C ILE A 41 -17.61 0.94 36.15
N GLN A 42 -18.71 0.18 36.37
CA GLN A 42 -19.76 -0.02 35.37
C GLN A 42 -20.32 1.31 34.81
N GLY A 43 -20.43 2.35 35.66
CA GLY A 43 -20.90 3.67 35.25
C GLY A 43 -19.88 4.49 34.45
N LEU A 44 -18.60 4.08 34.43
CA LEU A 44 -17.51 4.78 33.73
C LEU A 44 -17.18 4.19 32.35
N LEU A 45 -17.58 2.94 32.09
CA LEU A 45 -17.28 2.21 30.84
C LEU A 45 -17.77 2.95 29.58
N ASN A 46 -18.92 3.62 29.70
CA ASN A 46 -19.59 4.27 28.58
C ASN A 46 -19.53 5.80 28.67
N LEU A 47 -18.72 6.36 29.59
CA LEU A 47 -18.59 7.81 29.70
C LEU A 47 -17.75 8.35 28.56
N ALA A 48 -18.42 9.08 27.68
CA ALA A 48 -17.79 9.83 26.61
C ALA A 48 -17.03 11.04 27.15
N GLU A 49 -15.87 11.32 26.55
CA GLU A 49 -15.20 12.59 26.69
C GLU A 49 -15.93 13.70 25.90
N THR A 50 -15.65 14.96 26.22
CA THR A 50 -16.48 16.10 25.79
C THR A 50 -16.14 16.66 24.41
N VAL A 51 -14.97 16.33 23.85
CA VAL A 51 -14.43 16.94 22.62
C VAL A 51 -14.93 16.22 21.38
N ASN A 52 -14.89 14.89 21.36
CA ASN A 52 -15.31 14.05 20.23
C ASN A 52 -16.47 13.10 20.59
N GLY A 53 -16.82 12.98 21.87
CA GLY A 53 -17.81 12.02 22.32
C GLY A 53 -17.27 10.59 22.45
N TRP A 54 -15.95 10.40 22.56
CA TRP A 54 -15.36 9.06 22.56
C TRP A 54 -15.39 8.41 23.95
N THR A 55 -15.81 7.14 24.00
CA THR A 55 -15.74 6.30 25.21
C THR A 55 -14.36 5.62 25.32
N PRO A 56 -14.03 5.02 26.49
CA PRO A 56 -12.85 4.17 26.62
C PRO A 56 -12.75 3.07 25.56
N LEU A 57 -13.86 2.41 25.21
CA LEU A 57 -13.90 1.42 24.13
C LEU A 57 -13.55 2.06 22.78
N PHE A 58 -14.15 3.22 22.51
CA PHE A 58 -13.96 3.96 21.26
C PHE A 58 -12.49 4.33 21.02
N VAL A 59 -11.81 4.89 22.04
CA VAL A 59 -10.39 5.27 21.92
C VAL A 59 -9.48 4.04 21.81
N ALA A 60 -9.81 2.93 22.48
CA ALA A 60 -9.08 1.67 22.33
C ALA A 60 -9.20 1.12 20.90
N CYS A 61 -10.38 1.24 20.27
CA CYS A 61 -10.60 0.86 18.88
C CYS A 61 -9.84 1.75 17.89
N ILE A 62 -9.84 3.07 18.12
CA ILE A 62 -9.07 4.05 17.33
C ILE A 62 -7.57 3.74 17.35
N ASN A 63 -7.05 3.29 18.48
CA ASN A 63 -5.63 2.97 18.64
C ASN A 63 -5.28 1.54 18.24
N GLY A 64 -6.27 0.71 17.89
CA GLY A 64 -6.04 -0.68 17.48
C GLY A 64 -5.63 -1.61 18.64
N ASN A 65 -5.88 -1.21 19.89
CA ASN A 65 -5.45 -1.93 21.08
C ASN A 65 -6.36 -3.15 21.33
N LEU A 66 -6.17 -4.23 20.57
CA LEU A 66 -7.04 -5.41 20.57
C LEU A 66 -7.25 -6.01 21.96
N SER A 67 -6.20 -6.11 22.79
CA SER A 67 -6.31 -6.65 24.16
C SER A 67 -7.22 -5.80 25.04
N ILE A 68 -7.09 -4.47 24.97
CA ILE A 68 -7.91 -3.54 25.76
C ILE A 68 -9.36 -3.56 25.27
N VAL A 69 -9.58 -3.65 23.96
CA VAL A 69 -10.94 -3.80 23.39
C VAL A 69 -11.61 -5.06 23.95
N LYS A 70 -10.91 -6.20 24.00
CA LYS A 70 -11.45 -7.44 24.60
C LYS A 70 -11.84 -7.24 26.06
N LEU A 71 -10.94 -6.69 26.88
CA LEU A 71 -11.19 -6.42 28.30
C LEU A 71 -12.42 -5.53 28.51
N LEU A 72 -12.55 -4.46 27.73
CA LEU A 72 -13.67 -3.54 27.85
C LEU A 72 -14.99 -4.17 27.40
N LEU A 73 -14.99 -5.00 26.35
CA LEU A 73 -16.17 -5.74 25.91
C LEU A 73 -16.61 -6.80 26.94
N GLU A 74 -15.66 -7.52 27.53
CA GLU A 74 -15.91 -8.49 28.61
C GLU A 74 -16.48 -7.83 29.87
N ALA A 75 -16.06 -6.58 30.17
CA ALA A 75 -16.61 -5.77 31.23
C ALA A 75 -18.01 -5.16 30.92
N GLY A 76 -18.53 -5.36 29.70
CA GLY A 76 -19.86 -4.90 29.31
C GLY A 76 -19.89 -3.45 28.79
N ALA A 77 -18.80 -2.95 28.20
CA ALA A 77 -18.83 -1.70 27.45
C ALA A 77 -19.83 -1.77 26.29
N GLU A 78 -20.61 -0.70 26.13
CA GLU A 78 -21.61 -0.60 25.07
C GLU A 78 -20.95 -0.36 23.71
N GLN A 79 -21.45 -1.05 22.69
CA GLN A 79 -21.01 -0.93 21.30
C GLN A 79 -22.01 -0.11 20.48
N ARG A 80 -21.58 0.32 19.29
CA ARG A 80 -22.35 1.11 18.31
C ARG A 80 -22.76 2.47 18.85
N ILE A 81 -21.92 3.04 19.72
CA ILE A 81 -22.06 4.44 20.15
C ILE A 81 -21.46 5.30 19.06
N CYS A 82 -22.24 6.24 18.53
CA CYS A 82 -21.72 7.20 17.56
C CYS A 82 -20.95 8.31 18.27
N ASP A 83 -19.82 8.70 17.71
CA ASP A 83 -19.13 9.93 18.07
C ASP A 83 -19.91 11.18 17.59
N LEU A 84 -19.41 12.37 17.92
CA LEU A 84 -20.03 13.63 17.52
C LEU A 84 -20.07 13.84 16.00
N ALA A 85 -19.27 13.10 15.21
CA ALA A 85 -19.29 13.11 13.75
C ALA A 85 -20.24 12.06 13.17
N GLY A 86 -20.91 11.24 14.00
CA GLY A 86 -21.83 10.19 13.57
C GLY A 86 -21.13 8.91 13.08
N TRP A 87 -19.89 8.68 13.53
CA TRP A 87 -19.12 7.47 13.24
C TRP A 87 -19.12 6.54 14.43
N THR A 88 -19.19 5.24 14.16
CA THR A 88 -19.07 4.18 15.16
C THR A 88 -17.60 3.83 15.42
N GLU A 89 -17.32 3.19 16.56
CA GLU A 89 -15.99 2.70 16.89
C GLU A 89 -15.47 1.66 15.86
N LYS A 90 -16.38 0.86 15.28
CA LYS A 90 -16.06 -0.08 14.20
C LYS A 90 -15.60 0.64 12.93
N GLU A 91 -16.31 1.71 12.53
CA GLU A 91 -15.93 2.49 11.34
C GLU A 91 -14.57 3.16 11.52
N HIS A 92 -14.26 3.69 12.70
CA HIS A 92 -12.92 4.21 13.00
C HIS A 92 -11.85 3.12 12.96
N ALA A 93 -12.13 1.94 13.51
CA ALA A 93 -11.20 0.82 13.45
C ALA A 93 -10.89 0.44 11.99
N VAL A 94 -11.92 0.27 11.14
CA VAL A 94 -11.73 -0.05 9.72
C VAL A 94 -10.99 1.07 8.98
N PHE A 95 -11.39 2.32 9.18
CA PHE A 95 -10.77 3.48 8.53
C PHE A 95 -9.27 3.61 8.84
N ARG A 96 -8.87 3.21 10.04
CA ARG A 96 -7.48 3.22 10.53
C ARG A 96 -6.72 1.92 10.28
N GLY A 97 -7.33 0.93 9.62
CA GLY A 97 -6.69 -0.35 9.31
C GLY A 97 -6.61 -1.32 10.50
N HIS A 98 -7.40 -1.14 11.55
CA HIS A 98 -7.47 -2.05 12.69
C HIS A 98 -8.50 -3.17 12.44
N MET A 99 -8.31 -3.96 11.37
CA MET A 99 -9.30 -4.94 10.90
C MET A 99 -9.62 -6.03 11.95
N LYS A 100 -8.63 -6.54 12.68
CA LYS A 100 -8.86 -7.50 13.78
C LYS A 100 -9.76 -6.96 14.88
N VAL A 101 -9.67 -5.66 15.18
CA VAL A 101 -10.58 -5.00 16.14
C VAL A 101 -11.98 -4.90 15.55
N ALA A 102 -12.09 -4.54 14.27
CA ALA A 102 -13.38 -4.44 13.59
C ALA A 102 -14.10 -5.80 13.49
N GLU A 103 -13.38 -6.88 13.21
CA GLU A 103 -13.87 -8.26 13.24
C GLU A 103 -14.37 -8.66 14.63
N LEU A 104 -13.62 -8.32 15.68
CA LEU A 104 -14.02 -8.59 17.07
C LEU A 104 -15.34 -7.89 17.41
N LEU A 105 -15.49 -6.62 17.04
CA LEU A 105 -16.71 -5.84 17.25
C LEU A 105 -17.89 -6.43 16.45
N ALA A 106 -17.65 -6.86 15.20
CA ALA A 106 -18.69 -7.49 14.38
C ALA A 106 -19.20 -8.79 15.01
N ALA A 107 -18.30 -9.62 15.56
CA ALA A 107 -18.65 -10.87 16.23
C ALA A 107 -19.44 -10.64 17.54
N HIS A 108 -19.03 -9.69 18.38
CA HIS A 108 -19.73 -9.41 19.65
C HIS A 108 -21.11 -8.77 19.42
N GLY A 109 -21.27 -7.96 18.38
CA GLY A 109 -22.54 -7.31 18.05
C GLY A 109 -23.60 -8.22 17.45
N ALA A 110 -23.28 -9.46 17.07
CA ALA A 110 -24.22 -10.43 16.50
C ALA A 110 -25.01 -11.22 17.57
N GLY A 111 -24.55 -11.24 18.83
CA GLY A 111 -25.16 -12.01 19.93
C GLY A 111 -26.09 -11.22 20.87
N GLY A 112 -26.23 -9.91 20.69
CA GLY A 112 -27.04 -9.06 21.58
C GLY A 112 -28.36 -8.62 20.94
N HIS A 113 -29.46 -9.26 21.29
CA HIS A 113 -30.80 -8.70 21.06
C HIS A 113 -30.96 -7.43 21.93
N ARG A 114 -30.64 -6.27 21.35
CA ARG A 114 -31.32 -5.01 21.68
C ARG A 114 -31.77 -4.37 20.37
N SER A 115 -33.07 -4.09 20.32
CA SER A 115 -33.81 -3.46 19.24
C SER A 115 -33.11 -2.19 18.72
N PRO A 116 -33.30 -1.83 17.43
CA PRO A 116 -32.79 -0.58 16.91
C PRO A 116 -33.52 0.56 17.62
N ALA A 117 -32.87 1.19 18.59
CA ALA A 117 -33.31 2.47 19.07
C ALA A 117 -33.05 3.47 17.93
N SER A 118 -34.10 3.69 17.13
CA SER A 118 -34.34 4.89 16.34
C SER A 118 -33.13 5.40 15.54
N SER A 119 -33.13 5.10 14.25
CA SER A 119 -32.53 5.96 13.22
C SER A 119 -33.21 7.34 13.24
N ALA A 120 -32.89 8.15 14.24
CA ALA A 120 -33.11 9.58 14.14
C ALA A 120 -32.03 10.10 13.20
N VAL A 121 -32.43 10.31 11.95
CA VAL A 121 -31.69 11.11 10.97
C VAL A 121 -31.58 12.53 11.57
N LEU A 122 -30.62 12.75 12.46
CA LEU A 122 -30.13 14.09 12.73
C LEU A 122 -29.24 14.44 11.55
N ARG A 123 -29.88 15.08 10.56
CA ARG A 123 -29.22 15.89 9.53
C ARG A 123 -28.54 17.07 10.23
N MET A 124 -27.46 16.80 10.95
CA MET A 124 -26.51 17.83 11.38
C MET A 124 -25.38 17.84 10.35
N GLY A 125 -25.08 19.03 9.82
CA GLY A 125 -24.16 19.21 8.71
C GLY A 125 -22.84 18.47 8.91
N MET A 126 -22.43 17.72 7.89
CA MET A 126 -21.13 17.02 7.84
C MET A 126 -20.00 17.98 8.22
N VAL A 127 -19.46 17.83 9.43
CA VAL A 127 -18.16 18.39 9.77
C VAL A 127 -17.11 17.45 9.21
N ARG A 128 -16.24 17.97 8.35
CA ARG A 128 -15.14 17.19 7.76
C ARG A 128 -14.15 16.81 8.87
N PRO A 129 -13.68 15.57 8.94
CA PRO A 129 -12.83 15.08 10.03
C PRO A 129 -11.50 15.84 10.18
N GLY A 130 -11.07 16.60 9.15
CA GLY A 130 -9.91 17.48 9.23
C GLY A 130 -10.06 18.69 10.18
N GLU A 131 -11.28 19.08 10.55
CA GLU A 131 -11.51 20.20 11.47
C GLU A 131 -11.52 19.75 12.94
N SER A 132 -12.09 18.56 13.26
CA SER A 132 -12.06 17.99 14.61
C SER A 132 -10.69 17.39 14.99
N LEU A 133 -9.88 17.00 14.00
CA LEU A 133 -8.48 16.55 14.21
C LEU A 133 -7.57 17.65 14.80
N LYS A 134 -7.95 18.93 14.72
CA LYS A 134 -7.18 20.02 15.36
C LYS A 134 -7.25 19.94 16.89
N CYS A 135 -8.35 19.46 17.47
CA CYS A 135 -8.53 19.44 18.93
C CYS A 135 -7.76 18.31 19.64
N ALA A 136 -7.41 17.22 18.96
CA ALA A 136 -6.53 16.19 19.51
C ALA A 136 -5.06 16.65 19.63
N LEU A 137 -4.71 17.77 18.97
CA LEU A 137 -3.36 18.37 18.97
C LEU A 137 -3.31 19.76 19.62
N GLN A 138 -4.44 20.29 20.07
CA GLN A 138 -4.56 21.62 20.68
C GLN A 138 -4.97 21.54 22.15
N SER A 139 -4.13 20.90 22.97
CA SER A 139 -4.01 21.36 24.36
C SER A 139 -2.65 22.00 24.52
N GLN A 140 -2.65 23.34 24.54
CA GLN A 140 -1.55 24.29 24.79
C GLN A 140 -0.87 24.93 23.56
N THR A 141 -1.50 25.96 23.00
CA THR A 141 -0.78 27.17 22.54
C THR A 141 -1.71 28.39 22.61
N ARG A 142 -1.42 29.33 23.51
CA ARG A 142 -1.96 30.69 23.45
C ARG A 142 -1.00 31.55 22.63
N THR A 143 -1.56 32.20 21.60
CA THR A 143 -1.15 33.47 20.99
C THR A 143 0.34 33.71 20.73
N ALA A 144 0.79 33.35 19.52
CA ALA A 144 1.76 34.15 18.76
C ALA A 144 1.46 33.95 17.26
N SER A 145 1.47 35.05 16.51
CA SER A 145 1.14 35.13 15.08
C SER A 145 1.93 34.13 14.22
N PRO A 146 1.28 33.35 13.34
CA PRO A 146 1.96 32.37 12.51
C PRO A 146 2.71 33.05 11.38
N LEU A 147 4.01 32.78 11.27
CA LEU A 147 4.69 32.84 9.98
C LEU A 147 4.07 31.74 9.11
N GLU A 148 3.41 32.15 8.04
CA GLU A 148 2.79 31.30 7.01
C GLU A 148 3.72 30.12 6.65
N PRO A 149 3.29 28.85 6.85
CA PRO A 149 3.99 27.72 6.25
C PRO A 149 3.85 27.87 4.74
N SER A 150 4.99 27.93 4.03
CA SER A 150 5.03 27.97 2.57
C SER A 150 4.19 26.84 2.00
N GLY A 151 2.98 27.21 1.56
CA GLY A 151 2.04 26.30 0.94
C GLY A 151 2.67 25.71 -0.31
N ILE A 152 2.59 24.38 -0.41
CA ILE A 152 2.68 23.70 -1.69
C ILE A 152 1.57 24.28 -2.55
N THR A 153 1.93 25.11 -3.52
CA THR A 153 0.98 25.55 -4.55
C THR A 153 0.49 24.29 -5.29
N PRO A 154 -0.83 24.11 -5.50
CA PRO A 154 -1.39 22.92 -6.14
C PRO A 154 -0.92 22.66 -7.58
N ASN A 155 -0.15 23.57 -8.17
CA ASN A 155 0.38 23.50 -9.55
C ASN A 155 1.85 23.03 -9.64
N GLY A 156 2.41 22.47 -8.56
CA GLY A 156 3.86 22.23 -8.43
C GLY A 156 4.42 20.86 -8.81
N PHE A 157 3.60 19.86 -9.15
CA PHE A 157 4.09 18.52 -9.59
C PHE A 157 4.46 18.49 -11.09
N GLY A 158 4.66 19.67 -11.70
CA GLY A 158 5.08 19.80 -13.08
C GLY A 158 6.56 19.47 -13.26
N MET A 159 6.86 18.60 -14.22
CA MET A 159 8.19 18.25 -14.69
C MET A 159 9.09 19.49 -14.88
N GLN A 160 10.04 19.71 -13.96
CA GLN A 160 11.18 20.59 -14.25
C GLN A 160 12.12 19.82 -15.17
N ARG A 161 12.14 20.20 -16.46
CA ARG A 161 12.72 19.41 -17.55
C ARG A 161 14.16 18.93 -17.34
N ASN A 162 14.93 19.53 -16.43
CA ASN A 162 16.36 19.23 -16.26
C ASN A 162 16.81 19.09 -14.79
N SER A 163 15.91 18.83 -13.83
CA SER A 163 16.32 18.72 -12.41
C SER A 163 15.73 17.49 -11.73
N SER A 164 16.59 16.74 -11.06
CA SER A 164 16.19 15.68 -10.15
C SER A 164 15.52 16.25 -8.90
N GLN A 165 14.57 15.49 -8.38
CA GLN A 165 13.85 15.80 -7.15
C GLN A 165 14.32 14.84 -6.07
N ILE A 166 14.69 15.37 -4.90
CA ILE A 166 15.09 14.59 -3.74
C ILE A 166 13.99 14.73 -2.70
N PHE A 167 13.36 13.61 -2.36
CA PHE A 167 12.38 13.51 -1.30
C PHE A 167 13.03 12.92 -0.06
N VAL A 168 12.91 13.63 1.07
CA VAL A 168 13.44 13.22 2.37
C VAL A 168 12.28 13.06 3.34
N THR A 169 12.10 11.86 3.87
CA THR A 169 11.12 11.55 4.92
C THR A 169 11.87 11.37 6.23
N LEU A 170 11.51 12.11 7.29
CA LEU A 170 12.13 11.94 8.60
C LEU A 170 11.47 10.75 9.32
N GLY A 171 12.28 9.81 9.81
CA GLY A 171 11.84 8.50 10.31
C GLY A 171 11.83 7.38 9.27
N PRO A 172 11.70 6.12 9.70
CA PRO A 172 11.60 4.98 8.80
C PRO A 172 10.23 4.97 8.11
N SER A 173 10.20 4.53 6.84
CA SER A 173 8.94 4.25 6.14
C SER A 173 8.46 2.81 6.39
N ASN A 174 9.38 1.92 6.78
CA ASN A 174 9.08 0.52 7.07
C ASN A 174 8.37 0.36 8.42
N THR A 175 7.19 -0.25 8.44
CA THR A 175 6.40 -0.51 9.65
C THR A 175 7.03 -1.52 10.62
N ARG A 176 7.98 -2.34 10.13
CA ARG A 176 8.75 -3.30 10.95
C ARG A 176 9.89 -2.63 11.72
N SER A 177 10.20 -1.38 11.39
CA SER A 177 11.26 -0.62 12.06
C SER A 177 10.72 0.06 13.32
N ASN A 178 11.43 -0.12 14.43
CA ASN A 178 11.15 0.57 15.70
C ASN A 178 12.02 1.83 15.89
N LEU A 179 12.74 2.26 14.85
CA LEU A 179 13.62 3.42 14.92
C LEU A 179 12.83 4.72 15.03
N LYS A 180 13.32 5.64 15.85
CA LYS A 180 12.73 6.98 15.98
C LYS A 180 13.32 7.92 14.94
N PRO A 181 12.56 8.92 14.45
CA PRO A 181 13.09 9.93 13.53
C PRO A 181 14.31 10.68 14.09
N VAL A 182 14.30 10.95 15.39
CA VAL A 182 15.43 11.52 16.14
C VAL A 182 15.51 10.80 17.48
N GLU A 183 16.71 10.35 17.84
CA GLU A 183 17.00 9.75 19.14
C GLU A 183 18.18 10.49 19.77
N LEU A 184 17.98 11.13 20.92
CA LEU A 184 19.04 11.82 21.66
C LEU A 184 19.45 10.99 22.87
N THR A 185 20.72 11.03 23.24
CA THR A 185 21.25 10.25 24.37
C THR A 185 20.65 10.70 25.71
N ASN A 186 20.38 9.72 26.58
CA ASN A 186 19.83 9.96 27.92
C ASN A 186 20.78 10.87 28.72
N GLY A 187 20.36 12.10 28.96
CA GLY A 187 21.16 13.18 29.58
C GLY A 187 20.84 14.57 29.00
N LEU A 188 20.44 14.66 27.74
CA LEU A 188 19.97 15.92 27.12
C LEU A 188 18.49 16.22 27.41
N PHE A 189 17.71 15.19 27.72
CA PHE A 189 16.36 15.31 28.29
C PHE A 189 16.37 15.50 29.81
N ASP A 190 17.54 15.49 30.46
CA ASP A 190 17.64 15.54 31.91
C ASP A 190 17.66 16.99 32.41
N HIS A 191 16.47 17.56 32.52
CA HIS A 191 16.21 18.60 33.51
C HIS A 191 15.07 18.11 34.39
N SER A 192 15.43 17.83 35.64
CA SER A 192 14.62 17.87 36.85
C SER A 192 13.10 17.84 36.66
N ILE A 193 12.47 16.90 37.36
CA ILE A 193 11.02 16.65 37.55
C ILE A 193 10.12 17.90 37.76
N ASN A 194 10.68 19.12 37.80
CA ASN A 194 9.97 20.39 37.94
C ASN A 194 9.86 21.26 36.67
N ASP A 195 10.48 20.93 35.52
CA ASP A 195 10.49 21.83 34.33
C ASP A 195 9.83 21.25 33.06
N SER A 196 8.91 20.31 33.24
CA SER A 196 8.26 19.47 32.21
C SER A 196 7.41 20.20 31.16
N HIS A 197 7.46 21.53 31.07
CA HIS A 197 6.63 22.31 30.15
C HIS A 197 7.34 23.41 29.33
N LYS A 198 8.67 23.59 29.40
CA LYS A 198 9.33 24.78 28.78
C LYS A 198 10.31 24.54 27.63
N THR A 199 10.91 23.36 27.50
CA THR A 199 11.94 23.10 26.48
C THR A 199 11.36 22.28 25.34
N ARG A 200 11.35 22.85 24.12
CA ARG A 200 10.92 22.18 22.89
C ARG A 200 12.13 21.87 22.02
N PHE A 201 12.17 20.70 21.41
CA PHE A 201 13.22 20.31 20.46
C PHE A 201 12.68 20.36 19.03
N GLY A 202 13.58 20.49 18.06
CA GLY A 202 13.23 20.40 16.66
C GLY A 202 14.43 20.11 15.78
N VAL A 203 14.17 19.92 14.49
CA VAL A 203 15.16 19.64 13.45
C VAL A 203 15.00 20.67 12.34
N ILE A 204 16.10 21.29 11.95
CA ILE A 204 16.21 22.07 10.72
C ILE A 204 16.91 21.21 9.67
N ILE A 205 16.31 21.07 8.50
CA ILE A 205 16.80 20.22 7.41
C ILE A 205 17.10 21.10 6.21
N LYS A 206 18.32 21.00 5.71
CA LYS A 206 18.86 21.75 4.57
C LYS A 206 19.52 20.79 3.60
N ALA A 207 19.53 21.14 2.31
CA ALA A 207 20.29 20.43 1.29
C ALA A 207 21.34 21.38 0.69
N GLY A 208 22.62 21.17 1.01
CA GLY A 208 23.71 21.88 0.34
C GLY A 208 24.03 21.21 -1.01
N GLY A 209 24.48 22.00 -1.98
CA GLY A 209 24.66 21.54 -3.37
C GLY A 209 23.35 21.39 -4.16
N ALA A 210 22.19 21.49 -3.51
CA ALA A 210 20.90 21.57 -4.19
C ALA A 210 20.68 22.97 -4.80
N LYS A 211 19.89 23.03 -5.88
CA LYS A 211 19.43 24.28 -6.49
C LYS A 211 18.42 25.00 -5.61
N SER A 212 17.65 24.25 -4.83
CA SER A 212 16.67 24.79 -3.89
C SER A 212 17.36 25.35 -2.64
N THR A 213 17.00 26.57 -2.25
CA THR A 213 17.38 27.17 -0.95
C THR A 213 16.40 26.82 0.18
N ALA A 214 15.53 25.81 -0.04
CA ALA A 214 14.54 25.40 0.94
C ALA A 214 15.19 24.98 2.27
N VAL A 215 14.63 25.51 3.35
CA VAL A 215 15.00 25.16 4.73
C VAL A 215 13.72 24.71 5.42
N HIS A 216 13.71 23.47 5.90
CA HIS A 216 12.55 22.90 6.58
C HIS A 216 12.80 22.85 8.07
N CYS A 217 11.89 23.41 8.86
CA CYS A 217 11.96 23.41 10.32
C CYS A 217 10.81 22.57 10.87
N ILE A 218 11.14 21.54 11.66
CA ILE A 218 10.20 20.57 12.22
C ILE A 218 10.33 20.57 13.74
N GLU A 219 9.24 20.84 14.46
CA GLU A 219 9.19 20.64 15.91
C GLU A 219 8.99 19.16 16.27
N LEU A 220 9.62 18.72 17.35
CA LEU A 220 9.50 17.37 17.91
C LEU A 220 8.60 17.38 19.16
N PRO A 221 7.77 16.35 19.38
CA PRO A 221 7.60 15.16 18.55
C PRO A 221 6.84 15.45 17.25
N MET A 222 7.20 14.73 16.18
CA MET A 222 6.60 14.91 14.86
C MET A 222 5.11 14.58 14.83
N LEU A 223 4.33 15.35 14.06
CA LEU A 223 2.97 14.97 13.69
C LEU A 223 3.00 13.84 12.65
N ARG A 224 2.13 12.83 12.81
CA ARG A 224 2.03 11.66 11.91
C ARG A 224 1.84 12.03 10.42
N ASN A 225 1.24 13.18 10.14
CA ASN A 225 0.90 13.61 8.76
C ASN A 225 2.12 13.95 7.88
N MET A 226 3.32 14.10 8.44
CA MET A 226 4.51 14.43 7.62
C MET A 226 5.02 13.27 6.76
N ILE A 227 4.68 12.04 7.10
CA ILE A 227 5.06 10.85 6.34
C ILE A 227 4.47 10.88 4.91
N ASN A 228 3.26 11.43 4.76
CA ASN A 228 2.59 11.57 3.46
C ASN A 228 3.09 12.78 2.64
N LYS A 229 3.92 13.65 3.23
CA LYS A 229 4.41 14.89 2.63
C LYS A 229 5.92 15.02 2.89
N PRO A 230 6.75 14.25 2.16
CA PRO A 230 8.19 14.34 2.32
C PRO A 230 8.72 15.73 1.97
N LEU A 231 9.88 16.06 2.54
CA LEU A 231 10.60 17.29 2.24
C LEU A 231 11.19 17.19 0.85
N GLN A 232 11.07 18.26 0.06
CA GLN A 232 11.44 18.24 -1.35
C GLN A 232 12.59 19.21 -1.64
N PHE A 233 13.63 18.69 -2.28
CA PHE A 233 14.75 19.48 -2.79
C PHE A 233 14.93 19.23 -4.29
N PHE A 234 15.51 20.20 -5.00
CA PHE A 234 15.77 20.10 -6.43
C PHE A 234 17.28 20.21 -6.68
N THR A 235 17.80 19.39 -7.59
CA THR A 235 19.23 19.41 -7.96
C THR A 235 19.43 18.97 -9.41
N GLU A 236 20.53 19.40 -10.03
CA GLU A 236 20.95 18.89 -11.33
C GLU A 236 21.76 17.58 -11.16
N ASP A 237 22.46 17.45 -10.05
CA ASP A 237 23.27 16.28 -9.72
C ASP A 237 23.01 15.84 -8.26
N PRO A 238 22.30 14.71 -8.05
CA PRO A 238 22.05 14.17 -6.73
C PRO A 238 23.31 13.77 -5.96
N ASP A 239 24.39 13.37 -6.63
CA ASP A 239 25.60 12.88 -5.95
C ASP A 239 26.41 14.02 -5.31
N ASN A 240 26.20 15.26 -5.76
CA ASN A 240 26.81 16.45 -5.19
C ASN A 240 25.99 17.09 -4.04
N VAL A 241 24.88 16.47 -3.65
CA VAL A 241 24.04 16.98 -2.55
C VAL A 241 24.48 16.42 -1.21
N ASN A 242 24.48 17.28 -0.19
CA ASN A 242 24.59 16.90 1.21
C ASN A 242 23.36 17.35 2.00
N LEU A 243 22.76 16.43 2.75
CA LEU A 243 21.68 16.73 3.67
C LEU A 243 22.28 17.09 5.03
N VAL A 244 21.85 18.21 5.59
CA VAL A 244 22.28 18.72 6.90
C VAL A 244 21.06 18.77 7.81
N PHE A 245 21.17 18.10 8.96
CA PHE A 245 20.15 18.04 10.00
C PHE A 245 20.69 18.75 11.24
N GLU A 246 20.21 19.96 11.50
CA GLU A 246 20.57 20.76 12.67
C GLU A 246 19.51 20.56 13.76
N ILE A 247 19.88 19.91 14.85
CA ILE A 247 19.00 19.73 16.00
C ILE A 247 19.03 20.99 16.84
N PHE A 248 17.86 21.53 17.17
CA PHE A 248 17.74 22.72 17.98
C PHE A 248 16.90 22.50 19.23
N ARG A 249 17.18 23.34 20.24
CA ARG A 249 16.34 23.53 21.41
C ARG A 249 15.76 24.94 21.42
N ASN A 250 14.50 25.04 21.84
CA ASN A 250 13.77 26.28 22.04
C ASN A 250 13.40 26.40 23.52
N SER A 251 14.02 27.36 24.22
CA SER A 251 13.73 27.68 25.62
C SER A 251 12.84 28.90 25.67
N SER A 252 11.62 28.73 26.19
CA SER A 252 10.63 29.81 26.33
C SER A 252 11.00 30.87 27.39
N SER A 253 12.12 30.70 28.09
CA SER A 253 12.58 31.55 29.20
C SER A 253 13.79 32.46 28.88
N SER A 254 14.37 32.39 27.67
CA SER A 254 15.52 33.23 27.30
C SER A 254 15.23 34.12 26.10
N ASP A 255 15.63 35.40 26.16
CA ASP A 255 15.72 36.35 25.02
C ASP A 255 16.64 35.87 23.87
N LYS A 256 17.26 34.70 24.01
CA LYS A 256 18.08 34.02 23.01
C LYS A 256 17.18 32.97 22.34
N GLY A 257 16.85 33.18 21.06
CA GLY A 257 15.99 32.30 20.27
C GLY A 257 16.54 30.87 20.03
N ILE A 258 16.16 30.26 18.91
CA ILE A 258 16.54 28.89 18.51
C ILE A 258 18.06 28.66 18.69
N GLN A 259 18.43 27.68 19.53
CA GLN A 259 19.81 27.28 19.72
C GLN A 259 20.06 25.90 19.11
N VAL A 260 20.95 25.82 18.12
CA VAL A 260 21.41 24.55 17.54
C VAL A 260 22.37 23.86 18.51
N ILE A 261 22.03 22.63 18.90
CA ILE A 261 22.80 21.82 19.87
C ILE A 261 23.70 20.80 19.18
N GLY A 262 23.38 20.37 17.97
CA GLY A 262 24.23 19.49 17.19
C GLY A 262 23.77 19.33 15.76
N THR A 263 24.63 18.72 14.96
CA THR A 263 24.47 18.60 13.52
C THR A 263 24.76 17.19 13.07
N ALA A 264 23.92 16.65 12.18
CA ALA A 264 24.18 15.42 11.44
C ALA A 264 24.25 15.74 9.94
N VAL A 265 25.17 15.10 9.22
CA VAL A 265 25.38 15.35 7.79
C VAL A 265 25.41 14.03 7.01
N ALA A 266 24.59 13.92 5.97
CA ALA A 266 24.61 12.80 5.03
C ALA A 266 25.05 13.29 3.64
N LEU A 267 26.12 12.69 3.08
CA LEU A 267 26.51 12.91 1.70
C LEU A 267 25.77 11.90 0.82
N LEU A 268 24.96 12.35 -0.15
CA LEU A 268 24.12 11.43 -0.92
C LEU A 268 24.91 10.44 -1.78
N LYS A 269 26.13 10.81 -2.19
CA LYS A 269 27.08 9.93 -2.90
C LYS A 269 27.64 8.80 -2.02
N SER A 270 27.76 9.02 -0.70
CA SER A 270 28.29 7.99 0.21
C SER A 270 27.23 7.03 0.72
N LEU A 271 25.94 7.35 0.53
CA LEU A 271 24.86 6.41 0.77
C LEU A 271 24.98 5.31 -0.29
N GLN A 272 25.15 4.05 0.12
CA GLN A 272 25.31 2.88 -0.75
C GLN A 272 24.02 2.52 -1.51
N ARG A 273 23.46 3.50 -2.22
CA ARG A 273 22.20 3.40 -2.98
C ARG A 273 22.38 2.51 -4.20
N VAL A 274 23.40 2.79 -4.99
CA VAL A 274 23.72 2.08 -6.23
C VAL A 274 24.70 0.95 -5.93
N LEU A 275 24.32 -0.27 -6.27
CA LEU A 275 25.14 -1.48 -6.04
C LEU A 275 25.87 -1.93 -7.31
N ALA A 276 25.25 -1.73 -8.47
CA ALA A 276 25.81 -1.98 -9.80
C ALA A 276 25.06 -1.12 -10.83
N PRO A 277 25.49 -1.05 -12.10
CA PRO A 277 24.73 -0.34 -13.13
C PRO A 277 23.27 -0.82 -13.18
N ASN A 278 22.32 0.12 -13.10
CA ASN A 278 20.88 -0.13 -13.04
C ASN A 278 20.45 -1.11 -11.93
N ARG A 279 21.20 -1.16 -10.82
CA ARG A 279 20.88 -1.94 -9.62
C ARG A 279 21.04 -1.10 -8.37
N GLU A 280 20.02 -1.14 -7.51
CA GLU A 280 20.00 -0.40 -6.26
C GLU A 280 19.61 -1.28 -5.07
N SER A 281 19.94 -0.82 -3.87
CA SER A 281 19.43 -1.41 -2.63
C SER A 281 17.94 -1.08 -2.46
N LEU A 282 17.17 -2.07 -2.01
CA LEU A 282 15.79 -1.84 -1.56
C LEU A 282 15.72 -1.10 -0.22
N ILE A 283 16.83 -1.03 0.53
CA ILE A 283 16.94 -0.32 1.79
C ILE A 283 17.18 1.16 1.50
N ARG A 284 16.17 1.99 1.81
CA ARG A 284 16.20 3.45 1.61
C ARG A 284 16.21 4.26 2.90
N ASP A 285 16.13 3.58 4.04
CA ASP A 285 16.18 4.18 5.38
C ASP A 285 17.63 4.22 5.87
N TYR A 286 18.09 5.39 6.30
CA TYR A 286 19.45 5.64 6.77
C TYR A 286 19.41 6.22 8.19
N THR A 287 20.36 5.81 9.02
CA THR A 287 20.56 6.38 10.35
C THR A 287 21.98 6.91 10.46
N ILE A 288 22.10 8.19 10.82
CA ILE A 288 23.38 8.91 10.92
C ILE A 288 23.56 9.50 12.32
N PRO A 289 24.81 9.62 12.81
CA PRO A 289 25.08 10.22 14.10
C PRO A 289 24.89 11.75 14.09
N ILE A 290 24.37 12.27 15.20
CA ILE A 290 24.34 13.69 15.53
C ILE A 290 25.58 14.01 16.36
N LEU A 291 26.35 15.01 15.92
CA LEU A 291 27.53 15.50 16.64
C LEU A 291 27.25 16.86 17.29
N GLU A 292 27.66 17.04 18.54
CA GLU A 292 27.54 18.30 19.28
C GLU A 292 28.32 19.42 18.60
N ASN A 293 27.73 20.63 18.55
CA ASN A 293 28.41 21.81 18.05
C ASN A 293 29.54 22.22 19.02
N GLY A 294 30.79 22.01 18.62
CA GLY A 294 31.97 22.35 19.42
C GLY A 294 32.88 21.14 19.65
N PRO A 295 32.65 20.34 20.70
CA PRO A 295 33.50 19.20 21.02
C PRO A 295 33.28 17.99 20.09
N MET A 296 32.31 18.05 19.17
CA MET A 296 31.99 17.01 18.18
C MET A 296 31.72 15.63 18.81
N THR A 297 31.14 15.63 20.01
CA THR A 297 30.74 14.43 20.75
C THR A 297 29.46 13.85 20.15
N TYR A 298 29.28 12.53 20.26
CA TYR A 298 28.03 11.88 19.86
C TYR A 298 26.92 12.23 20.86
N ILE A 299 25.82 12.81 20.35
CA ILE A 299 24.66 13.20 21.18
C ILE A 299 23.36 12.52 20.78
N GLY A 300 23.39 11.66 19.76
CA GLY A 300 22.20 10.98 19.26
C GLY A 300 22.31 10.57 17.81
N SER A 301 21.19 10.17 17.23
CA SER A 301 21.06 9.80 15.82
C SER A 301 19.82 10.42 15.17
N VAL A 302 19.88 10.59 13.86
CA VAL A 302 18.72 10.92 13.00
C VAL A 302 18.49 9.76 12.05
N THR A 303 17.25 9.31 11.95
CA THR A 303 16.81 8.32 10.97
C THR A 303 15.94 9.01 9.92
N PHE A 304 16.19 8.74 8.64
CA PHE A 304 15.43 9.31 7.53
C PHE A 304 15.44 8.36 6.32
N SER A 305 14.43 8.50 5.46
CA SER A 305 14.31 7.81 4.18
C SER A 305 14.56 8.76 3.02
N ILE A 306 15.16 8.27 1.93
CA ILE A 306 15.37 9.05 0.70
C ILE A 306 14.74 8.38 -0.52
N LEU A 307 14.06 9.17 -1.33
CA LEU A 307 13.67 8.81 -2.69
C LEU A 307 14.17 9.90 -3.66
N ILE A 308 14.91 9.49 -4.69
CA ILE A 308 15.41 10.40 -5.73
C ILE A 308 14.66 10.11 -7.02
N VAL A 309 14.03 11.13 -7.60
CA VAL A 309 13.33 11.03 -8.87
C VAL A 309 14.09 11.84 -9.91
N THR A 310 14.64 11.14 -10.91
CA THR A 310 15.34 11.77 -12.04
C THR A 310 14.34 12.25 -13.09
N PRO A 311 14.68 13.29 -13.88
CA PRO A 311 13.84 13.73 -14.99
C PRO A 311 13.58 12.59 -15.98
N PHE A 312 12.33 12.50 -16.45
CA PHE A 312 11.95 11.62 -17.55
C PHE A 312 11.56 12.47 -18.75
N GLN A 313 12.05 12.12 -19.93
CA GLN A 313 11.64 12.76 -21.17
C GLN A 313 10.93 11.72 -22.04
N PRO A 314 9.62 11.86 -22.28
CA PRO A 314 8.90 10.89 -23.10
C PRO A 314 9.45 10.92 -24.55
N PRO A 315 9.61 9.75 -25.19
CA PRO A 315 10.18 9.64 -26.54
C PRO A 315 9.29 10.27 -27.62
N TYR A 316 7.99 10.33 -27.37
CA TYR A 316 6.97 10.89 -28.25
C TYR A 316 6.08 11.85 -27.45
N PRO A 317 5.45 12.86 -28.08
CA PRO A 317 4.50 13.71 -27.39
C PRO A 317 3.39 12.87 -26.76
N PRO A 318 2.95 13.20 -25.54
CA PRO A 318 1.95 12.41 -24.85
C PRO A 318 0.66 12.34 -25.68
N PRO A 319 0.02 11.15 -25.79
CA PRO A 319 -1.30 11.05 -26.39
C PRO A 319 -2.30 11.92 -25.62
N ARG A 320 -3.48 12.17 -26.20
CA ARG A 320 -4.53 12.91 -25.49
C ARG A 320 -4.82 12.21 -24.15
N PRO A 321 -4.98 12.95 -23.05
CA PRO A 321 -5.27 12.35 -21.76
C PRO A 321 -6.49 11.43 -21.86
N SER A 322 -6.44 10.26 -21.22
CA SER A 322 -7.58 9.35 -21.04
C SER A 322 -8.61 9.92 -20.05
N SER A 323 -8.81 11.23 -20.06
CA SER A 323 -9.63 11.96 -19.10
C SER A 323 -11.09 11.59 -19.29
N GLY A 324 -11.64 10.79 -18.38
CA GLY A 324 -13.06 10.49 -18.36
C GLY A 324 -13.44 9.03 -18.18
N PHE A 325 -12.50 8.08 -18.31
CA PHE A 325 -12.85 6.65 -18.16
C PHE A 325 -13.53 6.35 -16.82
N TRP A 326 -13.04 6.93 -15.73
CA TRP A 326 -13.58 6.76 -14.38
C TRP A 326 -14.62 7.82 -13.97
N LYS A 327 -15.18 8.58 -14.92
CA LYS A 327 -16.20 9.62 -14.62
C LYS A 327 -17.64 9.13 -14.84
N ASP A 328 -17.83 7.87 -15.19
CA ASP A 328 -19.15 7.25 -15.24
C ASP A 328 -19.67 7.05 -13.82
N ASP A 329 -20.95 7.37 -13.59
CA ASP A 329 -21.63 7.15 -12.29
C ASP A 329 -21.86 5.66 -12.02
N SER A 330 -21.59 4.80 -13.01
CA SER A 330 -21.81 3.38 -12.94
C SER A 330 -20.55 2.59 -12.57
N THR A 331 -20.69 1.62 -11.65
CA THR A 331 -19.59 0.74 -11.23
C THR A 331 -19.03 -0.05 -12.41
N GLN A 332 -17.75 0.17 -12.72
CA GLN A 332 -17.03 -0.50 -13.79
C GLN A 332 -16.53 -1.87 -13.33
N ILE A 333 -16.55 -2.85 -14.24
CA ILE A 333 -15.96 -4.17 -14.00
C ILE A 333 -14.54 -4.19 -14.55
N VAL A 334 -13.58 -4.55 -13.70
CA VAL A 334 -12.18 -4.74 -14.06
C VAL A 334 -11.85 -6.23 -14.00
N GLY A 335 -11.41 -6.80 -15.12
CA GLY A 335 -10.97 -8.20 -15.17
C GLY A 335 -9.58 -8.37 -14.57
N HIS A 336 -9.48 -9.02 -13.41
CA HIS A 336 -8.20 -9.27 -12.72
C HIS A 336 -7.33 -10.23 -13.55
N ARG A 337 -6.15 -9.79 -13.98
CA ARG A 337 -5.27 -10.54 -14.92
C ARG A 337 -5.98 -11.03 -16.18
N GLY A 338 -6.98 -10.28 -16.63
CA GLY A 338 -7.92 -10.66 -17.68
C GLY A 338 -9.16 -11.36 -17.13
N SER A 339 -9.37 -12.62 -17.48
CA SER A 339 -10.59 -13.38 -17.13
C SER A 339 -10.62 -13.90 -15.69
N GLY A 340 -9.68 -13.45 -14.86
CA GLY A 340 -9.51 -13.85 -13.46
C GLY A 340 -8.26 -14.69 -13.23
N ALA A 341 -7.68 -14.51 -12.04
CA ALA A 341 -6.52 -15.27 -11.59
C ALA A 341 -6.83 -16.78 -11.53
N ASN A 342 -5.86 -17.61 -11.93
CA ASN A 342 -6.06 -19.05 -11.95
C ASN A 342 -5.88 -19.67 -10.57
N SER A 343 -6.64 -20.73 -10.30
CA SER A 343 -6.55 -21.51 -9.07
C SER A 343 -6.65 -23.00 -9.34
N THR A 344 -5.88 -23.81 -8.62
CA THR A 344 -5.97 -25.28 -8.64
C THR A 344 -7.25 -25.80 -8.00
N ALA A 345 -7.93 -25.00 -7.17
CA ALA A 345 -9.19 -25.37 -6.54
C ALA A 345 -10.41 -25.26 -7.48
N ARG A 346 -10.28 -24.55 -8.61
CA ARG A 346 -11.37 -24.36 -9.56
C ARG A 346 -11.62 -25.64 -10.35
N LYS A 347 -12.88 -26.08 -10.40
CA LYS A 347 -13.33 -27.29 -11.12
C LYS A 347 -13.74 -27.02 -12.57
N THR A 348 -13.85 -25.76 -12.96
CA THR A 348 -14.23 -25.32 -14.31
C THR A 348 -13.00 -25.06 -15.16
N LEU A 349 -13.15 -25.16 -16.48
CA LEU A 349 -12.11 -24.80 -17.43
C LEU A 349 -11.68 -23.34 -17.23
N GLN A 350 -10.37 -23.10 -17.20
CA GLN A 350 -9.78 -21.77 -17.02
C GLN A 350 -8.92 -21.42 -18.23
N ILE A 351 -8.83 -20.13 -18.54
CA ILE A 351 -7.86 -19.59 -19.50
C ILE A 351 -6.67 -19.08 -18.69
N GLY A 352 -5.45 -19.29 -19.18
CA GLY A 352 -4.24 -18.80 -18.53
C GLY A 352 -4.30 -17.30 -18.29
N GLU A 353 -4.09 -16.87 -17.05
CA GLU A 353 -4.04 -15.46 -16.66
C GLU A 353 -2.91 -14.72 -17.40
N ASN A 354 -3.02 -13.40 -17.54
CA ASN A 354 -1.98 -12.57 -18.18
C ASN A 354 -1.64 -12.94 -19.65
N THR A 355 -2.64 -13.43 -20.39
CA THR A 355 -2.53 -13.80 -21.82
C THR A 355 -3.48 -12.96 -22.67
N VAL A 356 -3.13 -12.76 -23.94
CA VAL A 356 -3.98 -12.06 -24.94
C VAL A 356 -5.40 -12.64 -24.96
N GLN A 357 -5.54 -13.97 -24.97
CA GLN A 357 -6.85 -14.62 -24.98
C GLN A 357 -7.64 -14.38 -23.70
N SER A 358 -7.00 -14.35 -22.53
CA SER A 358 -7.64 -14.03 -21.25
C SER A 358 -8.23 -12.61 -21.26
N PHE A 359 -7.51 -11.63 -21.83
CA PHE A 359 -7.96 -10.24 -21.93
C PHE A 359 -9.12 -10.06 -22.92
N LEU A 360 -9.05 -10.68 -24.09
CA LEU A 360 -10.16 -10.70 -25.06
C LEU A 360 -11.41 -11.34 -24.47
N THR A 361 -11.22 -12.46 -23.76
CA THR A 361 -12.33 -13.17 -23.11
C THR A 361 -12.97 -12.32 -22.03
N ALA A 362 -12.19 -11.68 -21.15
CA ALA A 362 -12.72 -10.82 -20.08
C ALA A 362 -13.60 -9.70 -20.63
N THR A 363 -13.13 -9.05 -21.70
CA THR A 363 -13.88 -7.99 -22.38
C THR A 363 -15.19 -8.51 -22.96
N SER A 364 -15.18 -9.69 -23.59
CA SER A 364 -16.39 -10.34 -24.13
C SER A 364 -17.41 -10.71 -23.05
N LEU A 365 -16.94 -10.91 -21.81
CA LEU A 365 -17.75 -11.25 -20.64
C LEU A 365 -18.25 -10.02 -19.88
N GLY A 366 -17.98 -8.81 -20.36
CA GLY A 366 -18.50 -7.56 -19.81
C GLY A 366 -17.53 -6.80 -18.89
N ALA A 367 -16.22 -7.08 -18.95
CA ALA A 367 -15.22 -6.19 -18.34
C ALA A 367 -15.07 -4.89 -19.16
N SER A 368 -15.12 -3.75 -18.49
CA SER A 368 -14.85 -2.43 -19.08
C SER A 368 -13.35 -2.17 -19.24
N CYS A 369 -12.54 -2.83 -18.41
CA CYS A 369 -11.09 -2.71 -18.36
C CYS A 369 -10.47 -4.04 -17.95
N VAL A 370 -9.26 -4.31 -18.42
CA VAL A 370 -8.46 -5.45 -17.96
C VAL A 370 -7.28 -4.95 -17.13
N GLU A 371 -7.01 -5.66 -16.04
CA GLU A 371 -5.86 -5.41 -15.18
C GLU A 371 -4.78 -6.45 -15.43
N PHE A 372 -3.51 -6.04 -15.29
CA PHE A 372 -2.35 -6.94 -15.30
C PHE A 372 -1.09 -6.30 -14.70
N ASP A 373 -0.19 -7.16 -14.24
CA ASP A 373 1.10 -6.80 -13.64
C ASP A 373 2.22 -6.69 -14.68
N VAL A 374 3.03 -5.64 -14.58
CA VAL A 374 4.21 -5.44 -15.42
C VAL A 374 5.49 -5.43 -14.60
N GLN A 375 6.44 -6.25 -15.03
CA GLN A 375 7.81 -6.34 -14.51
C GLN A 375 8.81 -6.29 -15.67
N LEU A 376 10.12 -6.15 -15.38
CA LEU A 376 11.17 -6.25 -16.40
C LEU A 376 12.03 -7.48 -16.21
N THR A 377 12.41 -8.09 -17.32
CA THR A 377 13.44 -9.14 -17.38
C THR A 377 14.84 -8.57 -17.17
N LYS A 378 15.84 -9.44 -17.07
CA LYS A 378 17.27 -9.07 -17.03
C LYS A 378 17.69 -8.18 -18.20
N ASP A 379 17.12 -8.41 -19.37
CA ASP A 379 17.39 -7.63 -20.59
C ASP A 379 16.57 -6.34 -20.66
N CYS A 380 15.91 -5.97 -19.55
CA CYS A 380 15.11 -4.76 -19.41
C CYS A 380 13.90 -4.71 -20.35
N LEU A 381 13.31 -5.88 -20.67
CA LEU A 381 12.10 -5.96 -21.48
C LEU A 381 10.86 -6.10 -20.58
N PRO A 382 9.82 -5.27 -20.77
CA PRO A 382 8.60 -5.37 -19.96
C PRO A 382 7.77 -6.60 -20.32
N VAL A 383 7.51 -7.43 -19.31
CA VAL A 383 6.75 -8.68 -19.40
C VAL A 383 5.56 -8.66 -18.45
N ILE A 384 4.53 -9.42 -18.80
CA ILE A 384 3.29 -9.49 -18.02
C ILE A 384 3.37 -10.69 -17.09
N PHE A 385 3.60 -10.42 -15.80
CA PHE A 385 3.79 -11.46 -14.81
C PHE A 385 3.59 -10.94 -13.39
N HIS A 386 2.81 -11.68 -12.60
CA HIS A 386 2.45 -11.26 -11.24
C HIS A 386 3.54 -11.57 -10.20
N ASP A 387 4.18 -12.73 -10.23
CA ASP A 387 5.06 -13.13 -9.13
C ASP A 387 6.46 -12.56 -9.25
N PHE A 388 7.11 -12.28 -8.13
CA PHE A 388 8.50 -11.84 -8.17
C PHE A 388 9.46 -12.99 -8.45
N LEU A 389 9.10 -14.21 -8.04
CA LEU A 389 9.86 -15.45 -8.23
C LEU A 389 9.22 -16.31 -9.32
N VAL A 390 10.03 -16.85 -10.23
CA VAL A 390 9.57 -17.71 -11.33
C VAL A 390 9.79 -19.17 -10.94
N MET A 391 8.79 -19.73 -10.26
CA MET A 391 8.82 -21.10 -9.74
C MET A 391 9.02 -22.15 -10.84
N GLU A 392 8.60 -21.87 -12.07
CA GLU A 392 8.70 -22.79 -13.21
C GLU A 392 10.15 -23.17 -13.55
N THR A 393 11.12 -22.42 -13.05
CA THR A 393 12.55 -22.79 -13.11
C THR A 393 12.87 -24.04 -12.26
N GLY A 394 12.06 -24.33 -11.24
CA GLY A 394 12.32 -25.32 -10.20
C GLY A 394 13.18 -24.78 -9.04
N GLY A 395 13.43 -23.48 -9.00
CA GLY A 395 14.10 -22.78 -7.89
C GLY A 395 13.51 -21.38 -7.67
N ASP A 396 13.93 -20.71 -6.61
CA ASP A 396 13.51 -19.35 -6.27
C ASP A 396 14.30 -18.31 -7.05
N VAL A 397 14.00 -18.19 -8.34
CA VAL A 397 14.70 -17.29 -9.25
C VAL A 397 13.88 -16.01 -9.45
N PRO A 398 14.38 -14.83 -9.04
CA PRO A 398 13.69 -13.57 -9.29
C PRO A 398 13.56 -13.27 -10.78
N LEU A 399 12.39 -12.81 -11.22
CA LEU A 399 12.11 -12.57 -12.65
C LEU A 399 13.12 -11.63 -13.32
N HIS A 400 13.57 -10.60 -12.62
CA HIS A 400 14.54 -9.62 -13.12
C HIS A 400 15.97 -10.18 -13.32
N THR A 401 16.20 -11.46 -12.99
CA THR A 401 17.46 -12.19 -13.23
C THR A 401 17.41 -13.08 -14.47
N LEU A 402 16.22 -13.35 -15.01
CA LEU A 402 16.01 -14.14 -16.21
C LEU A 402 16.04 -13.26 -17.47
N THR A 403 16.70 -13.74 -18.53
CA THR A 403 16.60 -13.10 -19.85
C THR A 403 15.19 -13.29 -20.42
N ILE A 404 14.81 -12.48 -21.41
CA ILE A 404 13.51 -12.64 -22.08
C ILE A 404 13.37 -14.03 -22.70
N ASP A 405 14.44 -14.54 -23.32
CA ASP A 405 14.42 -15.85 -23.96
C ASP A 405 14.25 -16.98 -22.94
N GLN A 406 14.90 -16.87 -21.79
CA GLN A 406 14.72 -17.82 -20.69
C GLN A 406 13.28 -17.80 -20.18
N PHE A 407 12.74 -16.62 -19.89
CA PHE A 407 11.38 -16.46 -19.39
C PHE A 407 10.33 -17.00 -20.38
N MET A 408 10.44 -16.60 -21.66
CA MET A 408 9.52 -17.07 -22.70
C MET A 408 9.66 -18.57 -22.97
N HIS A 409 10.87 -19.11 -22.89
CA HIS A 409 11.10 -20.55 -23.06
C HIS A 409 10.40 -21.36 -21.96
N LEU A 410 10.45 -20.92 -20.70
CA LEU A 410 9.77 -21.61 -19.59
C LEU A 410 8.26 -21.73 -19.87
N SER A 411 7.62 -20.65 -20.30
CA SER A 411 6.21 -20.66 -20.66
C SER A 411 5.91 -21.57 -21.86
N ARG A 412 6.69 -21.45 -22.96
CA ARG A 412 6.52 -22.30 -24.15
C ARG A 412 6.82 -23.77 -23.89
N SER A 413 7.70 -24.10 -22.96
CA SER A 413 8.08 -25.47 -22.64
C SER A 413 6.91 -26.30 -22.11
N GLN A 414 5.88 -25.61 -21.60
CA GLN A 414 4.61 -26.20 -21.16
C GLN A 414 3.69 -26.53 -22.35
N ALA A 415 3.86 -25.93 -23.53
CA ALA A 415 2.98 -26.15 -24.68
C ALA A 415 3.04 -27.61 -25.24
N PRO A 416 1.97 -28.09 -25.92
CA PRO A 416 1.95 -29.41 -26.55
C PRO A 416 3.09 -29.62 -27.55
N ARG A 417 3.78 -30.76 -27.46
CA ARG A 417 5.03 -31.04 -28.18
C ARG A 417 4.86 -31.36 -29.68
N SER A 418 3.72 -31.04 -30.31
CA SER A 418 3.49 -31.38 -31.72
C SER A 418 4.49 -30.73 -32.69
N ASP A 419 5.12 -29.62 -32.28
CA ASP A 419 5.98 -28.81 -33.18
C ASP A 419 7.46 -28.73 -32.76
N LEU A 420 7.92 -29.49 -31.76
CA LEU A 420 9.25 -29.28 -31.13
C LEU A 420 10.20 -30.49 -31.12
N LEU A 421 9.90 -31.60 -31.82
CA LEU A 421 10.85 -32.70 -31.89
C LEU A 421 11.94 -32.40 -32.92
N SER A 422 13.18 -32.22 -32.45
CA SER A 422 14.32 -32.22 -33.36
C SER A 422 14.45 -33.60 -34.02
N SER A 423 14.93 -33.64 -35.27
CA SER A 423 15.14 -34.89 -36.00
C SER A 423 16.14 -35.85 -35.32
N ALA A 424 16.91 -35.38 -34.33
CA ALA A 424 17.78 -36.18 -33.49
C ALA A 424 17.03 -36.89 -32.34
N GLU A 425 16.07 -36.21 -31.68
CA GLU A 425 15.25 -36.79 -30.61
C GLU A 425 14.26 -37.82 -31.16
N VAL A 426 13.70 -37.58 -32.36
CA VAL A 426 12.89 -38.58 -33.06
C VAL A 426 13.70 -39.85 -33.31
N ARG A 427 14.94 -39.71 -33.80
CA ARG A 427 15.83 -40.86 -34.05
C ARG A 427 16.24 -41.61 -32.78
N TYR A 428 16.41 -40.89 -31.66
CA TYR A 428 16.73 -41.51 -30.37
C TYR A 428 15.55 -42.34 -29.84
N LEU A 429 14.32 -41.82 -29.95
CA LEU A 429 13.09 -42.52 -29.58
C LEU A 429 12.77 -43.69 -30.52
N GLU A 430 13.13 -43.60 -31.81
CA GLU A 430 13.02 -44.69 -32.78
C GLU A 430 14.01 -45.83 -32.50
N LYS A 431 15.24 -45.51 -32.08
CA LYS A 431 16.27 -46.52 -31.76
C LYS A 431 15.95 -47.36 -30.53
N ASN A 432 15.14 -46.84 -29.60
CA ASN A 432 14.84 -47.49 -28.33
C ASN A 432 13.50 -48.24 -28.30
N LYS A 433 12.81 -48.42 -29.44
CA LYS A 433 11.62 -49.29 -29.52
C LYS A 433 12.02 -50.76 -29.71
N VAL A 434 12.07 -51.50 -28.62
CA VAL A 434 12.07 -52.96 -28.65
C VAL A 434 10.63 -53.48 -28.60
N ASN A 435 10.25 -54.18 -29.67
CA ASN A 435 9.15 -55.13 -29.88
C ASN A 435 7.74 -54.87 -29.28
N GLY A 436 6.79 -54.68 -30.19
CA GLY A 436 5.44 -55.24 -30.05
C GLY A 436 4.26 -54.27 -30.24
N GLY A 437 3.55 -54.40 -31.37
CA GLY A 437 2.12 -54.08 -31.45
C GLY A 437 1.71 -52.69 -32.00
N LEU A 438 1.10 -52.73 -33.18
CA LEU A 438 0.10 -51.79 -33.77
C LEU A 438 0.32 -50.28 -33.61
N ARG A 439 0.53 -49.59 -34.75
CA ARG A 439 0.44 -48.12 -34.86
C ARG A 439 -0.89 -47.62 -34.26
N PRO A 440 -0.90 -46.79 -33.21
CA PRO A 440 -2.06 -45.98 -32.93
C PRO A 440 -2.14 -44.95 -34.07
N LYS A 441 -3.23 -44.99 -34.86
CA LYS A 441 -3.60 -43.80 -35.65
C LYS A 441 -3.65 -42.63 -34.68
N PRO A 442 -3.07 -41.45 -35.02
CA PRO A 442 -3.16 -40.29 -34.16
C PRO A 442 -4.65 -39.97 -34.00
N ARG A 443 -5.19 -40.27 -32.83
CA ARG A 443 -6.52 -39.77 -32.45
C ARG A 443 -6.31 -38.30 -32.13
N SER A 444 -7.18 -37.49 -32.70
CA SER A 444 -7.31 -36.07 -32.44
C SER A 444 -7.27 -35.77 -30.94
N HIS A 445 -6.41 -34.83 -30.55
CA HIS A 445 -6.52 -34.05 -29.30
C HIS A 445 -6.78 -34.82 -28.00
N SER A 446 -6.08 -35.94 -27.75
CA SER A 446 -6.02 -36.56 -26.42
C SER A 446 -4.65 -36.35 -25.78
N VAL A 447 -4.67 -35.90 -24.52
CA VAL A 447 -3.51 -35.72 -23.62
C VAL A 447 -2.58 -36.94 -23.71
N ASN A 448 -1.36 -36.73 -24.20
CA ASN A 448 -0.38 -37.81 -24.33
C ASN A 448 0.23 -38.09 -22.95
N THR A 449 0.38 -39.37 -22.56
CA THR A 449 0.90 -39.76 -21.23
C THR A 449 2.29 -39.21 -20.91
N TYR A 450 3.08 -38.91 -21.95
CA TYR A 450 4.42 -38.33 -21.80
C TYR A 450 4.41 -36.86 -21.36
N ASP A 451 3.42 -36.07 -21.78
CA ASP A 451 3.27 -34.67 -21.34
C ASP A 451 2.82 -34.58 -19.88
N ASP A 452 2.19 -35.64 -19.37
CA ASP A 452 1.77 -35.77 -17.97
C ASP A 452 2.99 -35.91 -17.03
N TYR A 453 3.97 -36.75 -17.38
CA TYR A 453 5.21 -36.90 -16.59
C TYR A 453 6.04 -35.61 -16.49
N ARG A 454 6.13 -34.82 -17.57
CA ARG A 454 6.86 -33.54 -17.55
C ARG A 454 6.17 -32.51 -16.66
N SER A 455 4.84 -32.48 -16.73
CA SER A 455 4.03 -31.60 -15.89
C SER A 455 4.15 -32.02 -14.42
N GLN A 456 4.15 -33.32 -14.13
CA GLN A 456 4.36 -33.88 -12.80
C GLN A 456 5.77 -33.60 -12.25
N ASP A 457 6.82 -33.77 -13.05
CA ASP A 457 8.20 -33.43 -12.66
C ASP A 457 8.35 -31.94 -12.35
N LEU A 458 7.79 -31.08 -13.20
CA LEU A 458 7.79 -29.64 -12.98
C LEU A 458 7.07 -29.28 -11.67
N VAL A 459 5.86 -29.82 -11.45
CA VAL A 459 5.09 -29.65 -10.21
C VAL A 459 5.90 -30.12 -9.01
N GLU A 460 6.57 -31.27 -9.10
CA GLU A 460 7.40 -31.81 -8.02
C GLU A 460 8.55 -30.86 -7.70
N ARG A 461 9.27 -30.33 -8.70
CA ARG A 461 10.34 -29.33 -8.48
C ARG A 461 9.81 -28.05 -7.84
N MET A 462 8.64 -27.56 -8.27
CA MET A 462 8.02 -26.37 -7.71
C MET A 462 7.58 -26.54 -6.25
N ARG A 463 7.30 -27.75 -5.77
CA ARG A 463 6.96 -27.97 -4.34
C ARG A 463 8.10 -27.60 -3.39
N TYR A 464 9.33 -27.62 -3.87
CA TYR A 464 10.52 -27.34 -3.08
C TYR A 464 11.02 -25.90 -3.22
N THR A 465 10.29 -25.02 -3.89
CA THR A 465 10.58 -23.58 -3.89
C THR A 465 9.98 -22.92 -2.65
N GLU A 466 10.50 -21.77 -2.21
CA GLU A 466 9.96 -21.00 -1.08
C GLU A 466 8.46 -20.76 -1.23
N GLU A 467 8.01 -20.38 -2.43
CA GLU A 467 6.59 -20.17 -2.70
C GLU A 467 5.78 -21.48 -2.70
N GLY A 468 6.33 -22.60 -3.20
CA GLY A 468 5.64 -23.90 -3.20
C GLY A 468 5.56 -24.58 -1.83
N MET A 469 6.49 -24.28 -0.92
CA MET A 469 6.46 -24.78 0.46
C MET A 469 5.42 -24.05 1.31
N HIS A 470 5.27 -22.73 1.11
CA HIS A 470 4.39 -21.89 1.93
C HIS A 470 3.01 -21.65 1.32
N ASN A 471 2.88 -21.77 -0.01
CA ASN A 471 1.63 -21.53 -0.74
C ASN A 471 1.26 -22.72 -1.62
N ASN A 472 -0.02 -22.80 -1.98
CA ASN A 472 -0.46 -23.75 -2.99
C ASN A 472 0.07 -23.33 -4.37
N ILE A 473 0.58 -24.30 -5.14
CA ILE A 473 0.96 -24.12 -6.54
C ILE A 473 -0.24 -23.55 -7.31
N LYS A 474 0.01 -22.45 -8.05
CA LYS A 474 -1.03 -21.76 -8.81
C LYS A 474 -1.54 -22.60 -9.98
N GLY A 475 -2.76 -22.31 -10.42
CA GLY A 475 -3.41 -22.97 -11.57
C GLY A 475 -2.83 -22.57 -12.94
N ASN A 476 -1.61 -22.04 -12.98
CA ASN A 476 -0.94 -21.50 -14.17
C ASN A 476 -0.15 -22.56 -14.94
N LEU A 477 -0.26 -23.83 -14.55
CA LEU A 477 0.46 -24.92 -15.21
C LEU A 477 -0.44 -25.65 -16.18
N ARG A 478 0.19 -26.26 -17.18
CA ARG A 478 -0.51 -27.17 -18.09
C ARG A 478 -1.25 -28.26 -17.32
N GLY A 479 -2.51 -28.46 -17.69
CA GLY A 479 -3.43 -29.37 -17.02
C GLY A 479 -4.43 -28.67 -16.10
N HIS A 480 -4.15 -27.45 -15.65
CA HIS A 480 -5.05 -26.64 -14.82
C HIS A 480 -5.80 -25.55 -15.60
N SER A 481 -5.21 -25.05 -16.69
CA SER A 481 -5.79 -24.03 -17.56
C SER A 481 -5.39 -24.24 -19.03
N ILE A 482 -6.13 -23.60 -19.94
CA ILE A 482 -5.74 -23.45 -21.34
C ILE A 482 -4.52 -22.52 -21.37
N GLN A 483 -3.37 -23.09 -21.71
CA GLN A 483 -2.10 -22.40 -21.68
C GLN A 483 -1.83 -21.68 -23.00
N GLU A 484 -1.45 -20.41 -22.87
CA GLU A 484 -0.80 -19.63 -23.91
C GLU A 484 0.55 -19.13 -23.37
N PRO A 485 1.53 -18.84 -24.26
CA PRO A 485 2.79 -18.26 -23.83
C PRO A 485 2.59 -16.94 -23.08
N SER A 486 3.47 -16.66 -22.11
CA SER A 486 3.52 -15.38 -21.41
C SER A 486 3.62 -14.24 -22.42
N SER A 487 2.95 -13.13 -22.12
CA SER A 487 2.91 -11.96 -23.01
C SER A 487 3.93 -10.90 -22.60
N THR A 488 4.37 -10.09 -23.56
CA THR A 488 5.11 -8.85 -23.28
C THR A 488 4.17 -7.64 -23.29
N LEU A 489 4.60 -6.52 -22.70
CA LEU A 489 3.81 -5.29 -22.77
C LEU A 489 3.68 -4.77 -24.21
N GLU A 490 4.75 -4.87 -25.00
CA GLU A 490 4.72 -4.54 -26.43
C GLU A 490 3.68 -5.36 -27.18
N GLN A 491 3.63 -6.67 -26.91
CA GLN A 491 2.65 -7.56 -27.51
C GLN A 491 1.21 -7.15 -27.13
N LEU A 492 0.95 -6.88 -25.86
CA LEU A 492 -0.39 -6.45 -25.42
C LEU A 492 -0.81 -5.11 -26.04
N LEU A 493 0.10 -4.14 -26.12
CA LEU A 493 -0.21 -2.81 -26.68
C LEU A 493 -0.50 -2.88 -28.19
N THR A 494 0.14 -3.81 -28.90
CA THR A 494 0.04 -3.95 -30.37
C THR A 494 -1.06 -4.93 -30.83
N GLU A 495 -1.24 -6.07 -30.16
CA GLU A 495 -2.16 -7.13 -30.60
C GLU A 495 -3.59 -6.95 -30.07
N LEU A 496 -3.77 -6.39 -28.87
CA LEU A 496 -5.11 -6.19 -28.34
C LEU A 496 -5.80 -5.02 -29.06
N PRO A 497 -7.11 -5.09 -29.34
CA PRO A 497 -7.84 -3.95 -29.88
C PRO A 497 -7.75 -2.70 -29.00
N GLU A 498 -7.58 -1.53 -29.61
CA GLU A 498 -7.34 -0.24 -28.94
C GLU A 498 -8.49 0.22 -28.02
N PHE A 499 -9.71 -0.28 -28.24
CA PHE A 499 -10.87 0.02 -27.40
C PHE A 499 -10.81 -0.66 -26.01
N ILE A 500 -9.96 -1.68 -25.82
CA ILE A 500 -9.82 -2.36 -24.54
C ILE A 500 -8.98 -1.47 -23.61
N ALA A 501 -9.58 -1.00 -22.51
CA ALA A 501 -8.89 -0.18 -21.52
C ALA A 501 -7.97 -1.02 -20.62
N PHE A 502 -6.81 -0.47 -20.25
CA PHE A 502 -5.83 -1.12 -19.38
C PHE A 502 -5.74 -0.46 -18.02
N ASN A 503 -5.70 -1.28 -16.97
CA ASN A 503 -5.17 -0.93 -15.67
C ASN A 503 -3.83 -1.67 -15.48
N LEU A 504 -2.74 -0.95 -15.55
CA LEU A 504 -1.40 -1.51 -15.65
C LEU A 504 -0.69 -1.34 -14.30
N GLU A 505 -0.58 -2.44 -13.55
CA GLU A 505 0.11 -2.46 -12.25
C GLU A 505 1.62 -2.50 -12.50
N ILE A 506 2.33 -1.44 -12.13
CA ILE A 506 3.80 -1.42 -12.14
C ILE A 506 4.28 -2.10 -10.86
N LYS A 507 4.85 -3.30 -11.04
CA LYS A 507 5.22 -4.19 -9.95
C LYS A 507 6.72 -4.19 -9.69
N HIS A 508 7.17 -3.26 -8.85
CA HIS A 508 8.55 -3.20 -8.37
C HIS A 508 8.65 -3.85 -6.98
N PRO A 509 9.69 -4.68 -6.69
CA PRO A 509 9.83 -5.33 -5.39
C PRO A 509 9.93 -4.32 -4.24
N MET A 510 9.07 -4.45 -3.23
CA MET A 510 9.21 -3.70 -1.99
C MET A 510 10.14 -4.43 -1.02
N LEU A 511 10.84 -3.69 -0.15
CA LEU A 511 11.83 -4.25 0.81
C LEU A 511 11.26 -5.41 1.62
N TRP A 512 10.10 -5.21 2.24
CA TRP A 512 9.47 -6.21 3.10
C TRP A 512 8.99 -7.45 2.32
N GLU A 513 8.56 -7.30 1.05
CA GLU A 513 8.16 -8.43 0.21
C GLU A 513 9.38 -9.24 -0.20
N ALA A 514 10.51 -8.59 -0.45
CA ALA A 514 11.76 -9.26 -0.73
C ALA A 514 12.26 -10.04 0.50
N GLU A 515 12.19 -9.44 1.70
CA GLU A 515 12.52 -10.12 2.96
C GLU A 515 11.66 -11.36 3.20
N ASP A 516 10.33 -11.22 3.08
CA ASP A 516 9.38 -12.32 3.34
C ASP A 516 9.53 -13.48 2.35
N ARG A 517 10.00 -13.19 1.14
CA ARG A 517 10.20 -14.18 0.07
C ARG A 517 11.63 -14.70 -0.01
N GLY A 518 12.51 -14.31 0.91
CA GLY A 518 13.92 -14.71 0.89
C GLY A 518 14.69 -14.22 -0.34
N MET A 519 14.21 -13.15 -0.98
CA MET A 519 14.87 -12.55 -2.15
C MET A 519 16.08 -11.71 -1.72
N GLU A 520 17.02 -11.52 -2.65
CA GLU A 520 18.07 -10.54 -2.47
C GLU A 520 17.47 -9.12 -2.27
N LEU A 521 18.04 -8.34 -1.35
CA LEU A 521 17.58 -6.97 -1.04
C LEU A 521 18.08 -5.93 -2.05
N CYS A 522 18.26 -6.36 -3.30
CA CYS A 522 18.61 -5.51 -4.43
C CYS A 522 17.58 -5.71 -5.55
N ALA A 523 17.35 -4.64 -6.30
CA ALA A 523 16.45 -4.67 -7.45
C ALA A 523 17.00 -3.80 -8.58
N MET A 524 16.30 -3.80 -9.71
CA MET A 524 16.55 -2.77 -10.72
C MET A 524 16.32 -1.39 -10.13
N GLU A 525 17.21 -0.46 -10.48
CA GLU A 525 17.09 0.94 -10.07
C GLU A 525 15.74 1.50 -10.48
N ILE A 526 15.02 2.11 -9.52
CA ILE A 526 13.60 2.41 -9.64
C ILE A 526 13.28 3.44 -10.73
N ASN A 527 14.15 4.43 -10.97
CA ASN A 527 13.95 5.38 -12.07
C ASN A 527 14.08 4.68 -13.42
N PHE A 528 15.16 3.92 -13.61
CA PHE A 528 15.38 3.12 -14.82
C PHE A 528 14.19 2.18 -15.07
N PHE A 529 13.72 1.49 -14.02
CA PHE A 529 12.57 0.59 -14.11
C PHE A 529 11.31 1.29 -14.63
N VAL A 530 10.94 2.43 -14.01
CA VAL A 530 9.75 3.20 -14.40
C VAL A 530 9.93 3.84 -15.79
N ASP A 531 11.11 4.37 -16.07
CA ASP A 531 11.43 5.04 -17.34
C ASP A 531 11.34 4.06 -18.51
N THR A 532 11.83 2.82 -18.35
CA THR A 532 11.70 1.78 -19.38
C THR A 532 10.24 1.45 -19.67
N ILE A 533 9.41 1.24 -18.64
CA ILE A 533 7.99 0.92 -18.82
C ILE A 533 7.24 2.09 -19.45
N LEU A 534 7.42 3.31 -18.93
CA LEU A 534 6.80 4.51 -19.50
C LEU A 534 7.22 4.72 -20.94
N THR A 535 8.50 4.51 -21.28
CA THR A 535 8.99 4.60 -22.66
C THR A 535 8.21 3.65 -23.57
N THR A 536 8.08 2.37 -23.21
CA THR A 536 7.30 1.40 -24.00
C THR A 536 5.84 1.83 -24.16
N ILE A 537 5.20 2.32 -23.08
CA ILE A 537 3.82 2.81 -23.13
C ILE A 537 3.70 4.00 -24.08
N PHE A 538 4.51 5.05 -23.92
CA PHE A 538 4.46 6.25 -24.76
C PHE A 538 4.74 5.96 -26.23
N GLN A 539 5.51 4.92 -26.53
CA GLN A 539 5.80 4.51 -27.91
C GLN A 539 4.61 3.79 -28.57
N LEU A 540 3.86 2.97 -27.83
CA LEU A 540 2.95 1.97 -28.42
C LEU A 540 1.47 2.13 -28.01
N CYS A 541 1.14 2.99 -27.05
CA CYS A 541 -0.22 3.06 -26.50
C CYS A 541 -1.32 3.56 -27.44
N GLY A 542 -0.97 4.30 -28.50
CA GLY A 542 -1.96 4.92 -29.38
C GLY A 542 -2.93 5.83 -28.62
N HIS A 543 -4.22 5.61 -28.80
CA HIS A 543 -5.35 6.27 -28.13
C HIS A 543 -6.01 5.38 -27.07
N ARG A 544 -5.38 4.27 -26.69
CA ARG A 544 -5.92 3.36 -25.68
C ARG A 544 -6.07 4.08 -24.34
N ASN A 545 -7.18 3.83 -23.66
CA ASN A 545 -7.36 4.26 -22.27
C ASN A 545 -6.45 3.43 -21.35
N ILE A 546 -5.41 4.06 -20.81
CA ILE A 546 -4.49 3.44 -19.85
C ILE A 546 -4.62 4.17 -18.51
N THR A 547 -4.72 3.37 -17.45
CA THR A 547 -4.57 3.76 -16.05
C THR A 547 -3.35 3.04 -15.50
N LEU A 548 -2.49 3.75 -14.78
CA LEU A 548 -1.34 3.17 -14.10
C LEU A 548 -1.68 2.91 -12.64
N SER A 549 -1.17 1.82 -12.08
CA SER A 549 -1.37 1.53 -10.66
C SER A 549 -0.15 0.89 -10.03
N SER A 550 -0.05 0.95 -8.71
CA SER A 550 1.00 0.24 -7.96
C SER A 550 0.64 0.13 -6.47
N PHE A 551 1.15 -0.92 -5.83
CA PHE A 551 1.18 -1.04 -4.36
C PHE A 551 2.29 -0.20 -3.72
N SER A 552 3.32 0.19 -4.48
CA SER A 552 4.45 0.95 -3.94
C SER A 552 4.15 2.45 -3.95
N PRO A 553 4.21 3.12 -2.78
CA PRO A 553 4.14 4.57 -2.72
C PRO A 553 5.26 5.25 -3.54
N GLU A 554 6.47 4.70 -3.55
CA GLU A 554 7.60 5.21 -4.35
C GLU A 554 7.27 5.22 -5.83
N ILE A 555 6.74 4.11 -6.37
CA ILE A 555 6.34 4.04 -7.77
C ILE A 555 5.26 5.07 -8.08
N CYS A 556 4.25 5.22 -7.20
CA CYS A 556 3.22 6.24 -7.38
C CYS A 556 3.79 7.67 -7.42
N ILE A 557 4.78 7.96 -6.58
CA ILE A 557 5.51 9.23 -6.57
C ILE A 557 6.26 9.43 -7.89
N LEU A 558 7.04 8.43 -8.32
CA LEU A 558 7.78 8.50 -9.59
C LEU A 558 6.84 8.76 -10.76
N LEU A 559 5.71 8.04 -10.83
CA LEU A 559 4.71 8.22 -11.87
C LEU A 559 4.12 9.63 -11.86
N GLY A 560 3.76 10.16 -10.68
CA GLY A 560 3.22 11.51 -10.56
C GLY A 560 4.21 12.62 -10.93
N CYS A 561 5.51 12.38 -10.71
CA CYS A 561 6.57 13.30 -11.08
C CYS A 561 6.97 13.21 -12.56
N LYS A 562 6.92 12.02 -13.17
CA LYS A 562 7.45 11.75 -14.52
C LYS A 562 6.40 11.94 -15.63
N GLN A 563 5.11 11.85 -15.35
CA GLN A 563 4.06 11.96 -16.36
C GLN A 563 2.75 12.55 -15.82
N GLN A 564 1.94 13.17 -16.69
CA GLN A 564 0.63 13.73 -16.36
C GLN A 564 -0.49 13.24 -17.31
N THR A 565 -0.18 12.24 -18.13
CA THR A 565 -1.04 11.75 -19.22
C THR A 565 -2.02 10.70 -18.73
N PHE A 566 -1.51 9.77 -17.92
CA PHE A 566 -2.24 8.60 -17.46
C PHE A 566 -2.63 8.78 -15.99
N PRO A 567 -3.90 8.56 -15.63
CA PRO A 567 -4.33 8.56 -14.23
C PRO A 567 -3.57 7.47 -13.45
N ILE A 568 -3.27 7.78 -12.18
CA ILE A 568 -2.56 6.88 -11.27
C ILE A 568 -3.51 6.45 -10.16
N LEU A 569 -3.65 5.14 -9.95
CA LEU A 569 -4.38 4.55 -8.84
C LEU A 569 -3.42 3.94 -7.83
N PHE A 570 -3.56 4.30 -6.55
CA PHE A 570 -2.77 3.69 -5.48
C PHE A 570 -3.47 2.45 -4.93
N ILE A 571 -2.86 1.27 -5.09
CA ILE A 571 -3.42 0.01 -4.59
C ILE A 571 -2.94 -0.22 -3.17
N ASN A 572 -3.83 -0.63 -2.27
CA ASN A 572 -3.53 -0.70 -0.84
C ASN A 572 -4.26 -1.88 -0.14
N LYS A 573 -3.51 -2.60 0.70
CA LYS A 573 -3.94 -3.77 1.52
C LYS A 573 -4.50 -3.39 2.90
N ALA A 574 -4.89 -2.13 3.11
CA ALA A 574 -5.15 -1.46 4.39
C ALA A 574 -5.62 -2.37 5.53
N GLY A 575 -4.74 -2.58 6.51
CA GLY A 575 -5.08 -3.18 7.79
C GLY A 575 -5.39 -4.68 7.80
N SER A 576 -5.75 -5.26 6.67
CA SER A 576 -6.05 -6.70 6.55
C SER A 576 -4.79 -7.56 6.59
N VAL A 577 -3.67 -7.00 6.15
CA VAL A 577 -2.34 -7.62 6.15
C VAL A 577 -1.34 -6.61 6.72
N PRO A 578 -0.31 -7.01 7.48
CA PRO A 578 0.76 -6.09 7.87
C PRO A 578 1.31 -5.37 6.64
N ALA A 579 1.02 -4.07 6.53
CA ALA A 579 1.55 -3.25 5.46
C ALA A 579 3.02 -3.00 5.74
N GLY A 580 3.91 -3.26 4.79
CA GLY A 580 5.33 -2.96 4.99
C GLY A 580 5.67 -1.48 4.90
N ASP A 581 4.75 -0.64 4.41
CA ASP A 581 4.89 0.82 4.38
C ASP A 581 3.79 1.50 5.20
N VAL A 582 4.19 2.44 6.04
CA VAL A 582 3.30 3.22 6.91
C VAL A 582 2.22 4.00 6.12
N ARG A 583 2.51 4.49 4.91
CA ARG A 583 1.57 5.23 4.05
C ARG A 583 0.49 4.31 3.48
N ALA A 584 0.82 3.03 3.34
CA ALA A 584 -0.08 1.98 2.86
C ALA A 584 -0.81 1.23 4.00
N SER A 585 -0.75 1.71 5.24
CA SER A 585 -1.25 0.94 6.40
C SER A 585 -2.76 0.97 6.59
N SER A 586 -3.46 1.98 6.06
CA SER A 586 -4.88 2.23 6.34
C SER A 586 -5.59 2.93 5.19
N LEU A 587 -6.94 2.93 5.21
CA LEU A 587 -7.75 3.73 4.28
C LEU A 587 -7.50 5.23 4.47
N GLN A 588 -7.34 5.68 5.73
CA GLN A 588 -6.94 7.05 6.02
C GLN A 588 -5.62 7.41 5.33
N GLY A 589 -4.59 6.59 5.52
CA GLY A 589 -3.27 6.79 4.91
C GLY A 589 -3.35 6.81 3.38
N ALA A 590 -4.14 5.91 2.78
CA ALA A 590 -4.35 5.85 1.34
C ALA A 590 -4.93 7.15 0.78
N ILE A 591 -6.00 7.67 1.41
CA ILE A 591 -6.67 8.90 0.97
C ILE A 591 -5.73 10.09 1.14
N GLU A 592 -5.05 10.21 2.28
CA GLU A 592 -4.12 11.30 2.53
C GLU A 592 -2.95 11.30 1.54
N PHE A 593 -2.38 10.12 1.27
CA PHE A 593 -1.31 9.94 0.30
C PHE A 593 -1.77 10.29 -1.12
N ALA A 594 -2.90 9.72 -1.57
CA ALA A 594 -3.43 9.98 -2.91
C ALA A 594 -3.70 11.48 -3.14
N LYS A 595 -4.26 12.18 -2.15
CA LYS A 595 -4.48 13.62 -2.23
C LYS A 595 -3.20 14.43 -2.20
N ALA A 596 -2.22 14.03 -1.38
CA ALA A 596 -0.94 14.72 -1.29
C ALA A 596 -0.18 14.71 -2.63
N TRP A 597 -0.34 13.63 -3.40
CA TRP A 597 0.35 13.42 -4.68
C TRP A 597 -0.54 13.63 -5.91
N ASN A 598 -1.75 14.16 -5.72
CA ASN A 598 -2.72 14.39 -6.79
C ASN A 598 -2.95 13.15 -7.67
N LEU A 599 -3.04 11.98 -7.05
CA LEU A 599 -3.38 10.73 -7.72
C LEU A 599 -4.86 10.73 -8.11
N ALA A 600 -5.23 9.94 -9.11
CA ALA A 600 -6.60 9.87 -9.59
C ALA A 600 -7.53 9.12 -8.61
N GLY A 601 -6.99 8.16 -7.86
CA GLY A 601 -7.80 7.32 -6.99
C GLY A 601 -7.02 6.29 -6.18
N ILE A 602 -7.78 5.48 -5.46
CA ILE A 602 -7.29 4.38 -4.62
C ILE A 602 -8.01 3.08 -4.95
N VAL A 603 -7.32 1.95 -4.80
CA VAL A 603 -7.90 0.62 -4.95
C VAL A 603 -7.62 -0.17 -3.67
N MET A 604 -8.66 -0.52 -2.92
CA MET A 604 -8.53 -1.15 -1.61
C MET A 604 -8.94 -2.63 -1.65
N LEU A 605 -8.52 -3.42 -0.65
CA LEU A 605 -9.21 -4.69 -0.40
C LEU A 605 -10.72 -4.44 -0.22
N SER A 606 -11.52 -5.42 -0.61
CA SER A 606 -12.99 -5.35 -0.55
C SER A 606 -13.54 -5.46 0.88
N ASP A 607 -12.82 -6.12 1.79
CA ASP A 607 -13.25 -6.35 3.17
C ASP A 607 -13.62 -5.07 3.94
N PRO A 608 -12.80 -3.99 3.96
CA PRO A 608 -13.19 -2.72 4.57
C PRO A 608 -14.52 -2.15 4.07
N PHE A 609 -14.77 -2.22 2.76
CA PHE A 609 -15.95 -1.63 2.14
C PHE A 609 -17.19 -2.51 2.28
N VAL A 610 -17.05 -3.83 2.29
CA VAL A 610 -18.17 -4.74 2.61
C VAL A 610 -18.52 -4.61 4.09
N MET A 611 -17.52 -4.52 4.98
CA MET A 611 -17.74 -4.42 6.43
C MET A 611 -18.33 -3.08 6.87
N CYS A 612 -17.92 -1.99 6.22
CA CYS A 612 -18.37 -0.62 6.48
C CYS A 612 -18.61 0.16 5.16
N PRO A 613 -19.73 -0.08 4.45
CA PRO A 613 -19.98 0.54 3.14
C PRO A 613 -20.02 2.07 3.14
N ARG A 614 -20.41 2.69 4.27
CA ARG A 614 -20.41 4.15 4.45
C ARG A 614 -19.02 4.80 4.24
N LEU A 615 -17.93 4.05 4.43
CA LEU A 615 -16.58 4.55 4.20
C LEU A 615 -16.32 4.86 2.72
N LEU A 616 -17.06 4.25 1.79
CA LEU A 616 -16.97 4.58 0.36
C LEU A 616 -17.39 6.01 0.09
N THR A 617 -18.51 6.46 0.66
CA THR A 617 -18.97 7.84 0.51
C THR A 617 -17.89 8.82 0.97
N TYR A 618 -17.24 8.53 2.10
CA TYR A 618 -16.15 9.37 2.60
C TYR A 618 -14.92 9.41 1.67
N ALA A 619 -14.53 8.26 1.11
CA ALA A 619 -13.44 8.19 0.15
C ALA A 619 -13.78 8.95 -1.16
N LYS A 620 -15.02 8.84 -1.64
CA LYS A 620 -15.50 9.55 -2.84
C LYS A 620 -15.63 11.06 -2.63
N ASP A 621 -16.11 11.50 -1.46
CA ASP A 621 -16.20 12.92 -1.10
C ASP A 621 -14.82 13.60 -1.05
N SER A 622 -13.74 12.81 -1.02
CA SER A 622 -12.37 13.31 -1.16
C SER A 622 -11.96 13.61 -2.60
N GLY A 623 -12.83 13.36 -3.59
CA GLY A 623 -12.59 13.61 -5.01
C GLY A 623 -11.78 12.51 -5.72
N LEU A 624 -11.71 11.32 -5.12
CA LEU A 624 -10.93 10.19 -5.60
C LEU A 624 -11.84 9.17 -6.31
N VAL A 625 -11.32 8.54 -7.36
CA VAL A 625 -11.85 7.27 -7.86
C VAL A 625 -11.58 6.20 -6.82
N VAL A 626 -12.60 5.40 -6.48
CA VAL A 626 -12.49 4.34 -5.49
C VAL A 626 -12.80 2.99 -6.11
N GLY A 627 -11.77 2.14 -6.18
CA GLY A 627 -11.90 0.75 -6.60
C GLY A 627 -11.72 -0.24 -5.45
N SER A 628 -12.15 -1.48 -5.66
CA SER A 628 -11.83 -2.58 -4.75
C SER A 628 -11.30 -3.82 -5.48
N TYR A 629 -10.58 -4.67 -4.76
CA TYR A 629 -10.13 -5.99 -5.21
C TYR A 629 -10.23 -7.03 -4.06
N GLY A 630 -9.99 -8.30 -4.37
CA GLY A 630 -9.99 -9.40 -3.40
C GLY A 630 -11.20 -10.32 -3.51
N ASN A 631 -11.27 -11.31 -2.63
CA ASN A 631 -12.19 -12.44 -2.78
C ASN A 631 -13.67 -12.06 -2.68
N LEU A 632 -14.03 -11.07 -1.87
CA LEU A 632 -15.42 -10.66 -1.71
C LEU A 632 -15.99 -10.01 -2.99
N ASN A 633 -15.15 -9.53 -3.89
CA ASN A 633 -15.60 -9.05 -5.20
C ASN A 633 -16.11 -10.15 -6.12
N ASP A 634 -15.75 -11.40 -5.85
CA ASP A 634 -16.23 -12.56 -6.60
C ASP A 634 -17.57 -13.10 -6.06
N GLU A 635 -18.11 -12.49 -5.00
CA GLU A 635 -19.37 -12.87 -4.39
C GLU A 635 -20.46 -11.86 -4.76
N PRO A 636 -21.55 -12.28 -5.45
CA PRO A 636 -22.58 -11.38 -5.96
C PRO A 636 -23.17 -10.41 -4.93
N GLU A 637 -23.46 -10.88 -3.72
CA GLU A 637 -24.04 -10.06 -2.64
C GLU A 637 -23.06 -8.97 -2.18
N CYS A 638 -21.79 -9.31 -2.03
CA CYS A 638 -20.75 -8.36 -1.62
C CYS A 638 -20.43 -7.35 -2.71
N ALA A 639 -20.47 -7.76 -3.98
CA ALA A 639 -20.33 -6.85 -5.12
C ALA A 639 -21.49 -5.85 -5.19
N LEU A 640 -22.73 -6.30 -4.92
CA LEU A 640 -23.91 -5.41 -4.85
C LEU A 640 -23.81 -4.41 -3.72
N ILE A 641 -23.45 -4.84 -2.50
CA ILE A 641 -23.27 -3.95 -1.34
C ILE A 641 -22.30 -2.81 -1.67
N GLN A 642 -21.18 -3.12 -2.31
CA GLN A 642 -20.19 -2.12 -2.69
C GLN A 642 -20.69 -1.20 -3.82
N ALA A 643 -21.33 -1.76 -4.86
CA ALA A 643 -21.87 -0.99 -5.97
C ALA A 643 -22.99 -0.03 -5.53
N GLU A 644 -23.90 -0.47 -4.67
CA GLU A 644 -24.98 0.36 -4.08
C GLU A 644 -24.43 1.48 -3.20
N ALA A 645 -23.31 1.24 -2.51
CA ALA A 645 -22.59 2.26 -1.76
C ALA A 645 -21.79 3.23 -2.66
N GLY A 646 -21.83 3.03 -3.98
CA GLY A 646 -21.29 3.94 -4.99
C GLY A 646 -19.85 3.65 -5.42
N LEU A 647 -19.32 2.44 -5.21
CA LEU A 647 -17.97 2.07 -5.65
C LEU A 647 -17.80 2.27 -7.18
N ASP A 648 -16.67 2.82 -7.62
CA ASP A 648 -16.43 3.15 -9.03
C ASP A 648 -15.90 1.95 -9.83
N ALA A 649 -15.11 1.06 -9.22
CA ALA A 649 -14.49 -0.06 -9.90
C ALA A 649 -14.45 -1.34 -9.04
N ILE A 650 -14.94 -2.46 -9.60
CA ILE A 650 -14.83 -3.79 -8.99
C ILE A 650 -13.87 -4.64 -9.81
N MET A 651 -12.71 -4.96 -9.21
CA MET A 651 -11.77 -5.92 -9.77
C MET A 651 -12.15 -7.34 -9.34
N THR A 652 -12.42 -8.21 -10.31
CA THR A 652 -12.99 -9.56 -10.07
C THR A 652 -12.34 -10.64 -10.92
N ASN A 653 -12.30 -11.87 -10.39
CA ASN A 653 -11.94 -13.09 -11.10
C ASN A 653 -13.13 -13.82 -11.71
N LYS A 654 -14.37 -13.35 -11.49
CA LYS A 654 -15.61 -13.94 -12.01
C LYS A 654 -16.38 -12.90 -12.85
N VAL A 655 -15.70 -12.34 -13.84
CA VAL A 655 -16.17 -11.21 -14.68
C VAL A 655 -17.64 -11.35 -15.11
N ARG A 656 -18.01 -12.46 -15.75
CA ARG A 656 -19.38 -12.67 -16.25
C ARG A 656 -20.41 -12.66 -15.13
N LEU A 657 -20.13 -13.36 -14.04
CA LEU A 657 -21.06 -13.51 -12.92
C LEU A 657 -21.38 -12.14 -12.31
N ILE A 658 -20.34 -11.33 -12.05
CA ILE A 658 -20.50 -10.03 -11.42
C ILE A 658 -21.12 -9.03 -12.41
N SER A 659 -20.69 -9.03 -13.67
CA SER A 659 -21.29 -8.19 -14.71
C SER A 659 -22.80 -8.45 -14.88
N GLU A 660 -23.22 -9.73 -14.97
CA GLU A 660 -24.64 -10.08 -15.03
C GLU A 660 -25.40 -9.72 -13.74
N THR A 661 -24.76 -9.83 -12.58
CA THR A 661 -25.35 -9.45 -11.29
C THR A 661 -25.65 -7.96 -11.23
N LEU A 662 -24.66 -7.11 -11.54
CA LEU A 662 -24.85 -5.65 -11.54
C LEU A 662 -25.83 -5.20 -12.62
N ALA A 663 -25.82 -5.85 -13.79
CA ALA A 663 -26.78 -5.56 -14.86
C ALA A 663 -28.22 -5.91 -14.49
N LYS A 664 -28.44 -6.96 -13.69
CA LYS A 664 -29.78 -7.33 -13.18
C LYS A 664 -30.28 -6.36 -12.12
N ALA A 665 -29.41 -5.90 -11.21
CA ALA A 665 -29.80 -4.95 -10.16
C ALA A 665 -30.20 -3.56 -10.70
N LYS A 666 -29.74 -3.20 -11.91
CA LYS A 666 -30.14 -1.95 -12.60
C LYS A 666 -31.51 -2.03 -13.29
N ARG A 667 -32.12 -3.22 -13.40
CA ARG A 667 -33.44 -3.44 -14.01
C ARG A 667 -34.52 -3.54 -12.95
#